data_AF-U7QGG2-F1
#
_entry.id   AF-U7QGG2-F1
#
_cell.length_a   1.000
_cell.length_b   1.000
_cell.length_c   1.000
_cell.angle_alpha   90.00
_cell.angle_beta   90.00
_cell.angle_gamma   90.00
#
_symmetry.space_group_name_H-M   'P 1'
#
loop_
_entity.id
_entity.type
_entity.pdbx_description
1 polymer ?
#
loop_
_entity_poly.entity_id
_entity_poly.type
_entity_poly.pdbx_seq_one_letter_code
_entity_poly.pdbx_strand_id
1 'polypeptide(L)'
;MTFLVLCFPVRAESSSTGQIPLTLEILQEKVKNPVKQDGFYFIDLQNFIIDLQPEQVEFSQQFYQQIQAALNPSEKSEDTVGLNLSNSLIKGDFIGSKIGVRVPLLKETFLSVFSADELKILTSEQSQLSLRNQSPENTAVTIPKITVIRGRFKCKDTEFQGNIDFKKAFFIRGLDAQEAIFSQKTNLNETIFNEVANFNNAIFKDKSNFSYAIFLSPAKFNKTNFQGFINFEDSHFNEVSFNQAHFQEFANFKSITFDGETDFSESWWQGRTVFSKSNLSHSISFQQAIFEESVDFRDTRFNQGLSLREASLQSAIDFSDAGFGRLTKINFSDFMFDSNSAQIMGDPGIIGTVISVKTLQGNENLLRNLIQNFRQQEQIEDANKIEYLRAQLMLKQFKRNIFGVDLNTASMSRLIYAGFTREQANEILNLRIKQPFRNLTEILKLDKIDLATYIKVYDRVVANRYQGEQDKDTKTGWKKVVFDNYIIPLFNSINTALHWLELSVLLLLSGYGTRFELVAGVGIVAIAYFGLVFWFVDRVRRQHPTPILPTSSETIWMLTSYGILTSIGLTQIFRGSSHPILTLLCLAVFIVPIPGFLVGFLYYRGRHHNLLDSSYLTEDASQRQLRLMIGRLPLMPRFIFFRDRYMPILWDRGWSWLNYYDFSLNNFLKFGFNDLRLRDEHLPGIIANLVWYQWSLGVLYLILIFWTLSRTIPGLNLLIYLK
;
A
#
# COMPACT_ATOMS: atom_id res chain seq x y z
N MET A 1 -18.63 0.04 18.50
CA MET A 1 -19.34 -0.51 17.32
C MET A 1 -20.71 0.13 17.31
N THR A 2 -20.81 1.32 16.72
CA THR A 2 -22.07 2.04 16.58
C THR A 2 -22.54 1.72 15.17
N PHE A 3 -23.50 0.80 15.03
CA PHE A 3 -24.19 0.61 13.76
C PHE A 3 -24.87 1.95 13.44
N LEU A 4 -24.25 2.74 12.58
CA LEU A 4 -24.88 3.91 12.00
C LEU A 4 -25.79 3.35 10.92
N VAL A 5 -26.99 2.93 11.34
CA VAL A 5 -28.11 2.69 10.43
C VAL A 5 -28.37 4.04 9.79
N LEU A 6 -27.82 4.26 8.59
CA LEU A 6 -28.22 5.35 7.74
C LEU A 6 -29.68 5.07 7.37
N CYS A 7 -30.59 5.66 8.14
CA CYS A 7 -32.00 5.73 7.79
C CYS A 7 -32.08 6.48 6.46
N PHE A 8 -32.22 5.72 5.37
CA PHE A 8 -32.54 6.31 4.08
C PHE A 8 -33.91 6.98 4.17
N PRO A 9 -34.08 8.18 3.61
CA PRO A 9 -35.41 8.69 3.35
C PRO A 9 -36.05 7.74 2.35
N VAL A 10 -37.03 6.95 2.82
CA VAL A 10 -38.04 6.37 1.93
C VAL A 10 -38.65 7.56 1.20
N ARG A 11 -38.26 7.78 -0.05
CA ARG A 11 -38.91 8.80 -0.88
C ARG A 11 -40.34 8.33 -1.06
N ALA A 12 -41.27 9.14 -0.57
CA ALA A 12 -42.68 8.99 -0.84
C ALA A 12 -42.88 8.73 -2.33
N GLU A 13 -43.72 7.75 -2.66
CA GLU A 13 -44.24 7.52 -4.00
C GLU A 13 -44.55 8.90 -4.62
N SER A 14 -43.81 9.26 -5.67
CA SER A 14 -44.14 10.44 -6.45
C SER A 14 -45.53 10.22 -7.01
N SER A 15 -46.50 10.90 -6.41
CA SER A 15 -47.85 11.00 -6.92
C SER A 15 -47.78 11.38 -8.39
N SER A 16 -48.32 10.52 -9.24
CA SER A 16 -48.43 10.61 -10.70
C SER A 16 -49.39 11.73 -11.14
N THR A 17 -49.20 12.96 -10.65
CA THR A 17 -50.19 14.05 -10.74
C THR A 17 -49.92 15.06 -11.86
N GLY A 18 -49.18 14.69 -12.91
CA GLY A 18 -48.91 15.60 -14.04
C GLY A 18 -48.55 14.98 -15.39
N GLN A 19 -48.52 13.65 -15.52
CA GLN A 19 -48.15 13.00 -16.79
C GLN A 19 -49.38 12.79 -17.69
N ILE A 20 -49.27 13.15 -18.96
CA ILE A 20 -50.35 13.08 -19.96
C ILE A 20 -50.09 11.86 -20.87
N PRO A 21 -51.10 11.05 -21.26
CA PRO A 21 -50.88 9.98 -22.24
C PRO A 21 -50.50 10.55 -23.61
N LEU A 22 -49.45 10.00 -24.22
CA LEU A 22 -48.99 10.41 -25.55
C LEU A 22 -49.91 9.81 -26.63
N THR A 23 -50.67 10.65 -27.33
CA THR A 23 -51.46 10.23 -28.49
C THR A 23 -50.64 10.35 -29.78
N LEU A 24 -51.06 9.65 -30.84
CA LEU A 24 -50.40 9.68 -32.15
C LEU A 24 -50.37 11.10 -32.75
N GLU A 25 -51.42 11.88 -32.54
CA GLU A 25 -51.55 13.26 -33.03
C GLU A 25 -50.50 14.18 -32.39
N ILE A 26 -50.36 14.09 -31.05
CA ILE A 26 -49.37 14.85 -30.29
C ILE A 26 -47.95 14.43 -30.71
N LEU A 27 -47.71 13.13 -30.89
CA LEU A 27 -46.41 12.64 -31.37
C LEU A 27 -46.05 13.26 -32.73
N GLN A 28 -46.98 13.24 -33.69
CA GLN A 28 -46.75 13.80 -35.02
C GLN A 28 -46.49 15.31 -34.98
N GLU A 29 -47.18 16.04 -34.11
CA GLU A 29 -46.94 17.48 -33.89
C GLU A 29 -45.53 17.73 -33.33
N LYS A 30 -45.13 16.98 -32.29
CA LYS A 30 -43.81 17.11 -31.64
C LYS A 30 -42.66 16.73 -32.59
N VAL A 31 -42.87 15.72 -33.43
CA VAL A 31 -41.88 15.31 -34.44
C VAL A 31 -41.69 16.38 -35.52
N LYS A 32 -42.75 17.08 -35.94
CA LYS A 32 -42.68 18.16 -36.94
C LYS A 32 -42.07 19.45 -36.39
N ASN A 33 -42.20 19.70 -35.08
CA ASN A 33 -41.79 20.94 -34.43
C ASN A 33 -40.77 20.68 -33.30
N PRO A 34 -39.50 20.33 -33.63
CA PRO A 34 -38.48 20.10 -32.63
C PRO A 34 -38.10 21.40 -31.91
N VAL A 35 -37.86 21.31 -30.59
CA VAL A 35 -37.57 22.44 -29.72
C VAL A 35 -36.06 22.54 -29.48
N LYS A 36 -35.50 23.76 -29.57
CA LYS A 36 -34.08 23.99 -29.24
C LYS A 36 -33.89 24.10 -27.72
N GLN A 37 -33.10 23.20 -27.14
CA GLN A 37 -32.71 23.19 -25.73
C GLN A 37 -31.21 22.91 -25.61
N ASP A 38 -30.49 23.67 -24.78
CA ASP A 38 -29.05 23.49 -24.54
C ASP A 38 -28.18 23.45 -25.82
N GLY A 39 -28.60 24.16 -26.87
CA GLY A 39 -27.90 24.21 -28.15
C GLY A 39 -28.25 23.08 -29.14
N PHE A 40 -29.04 22.08 -28.73
CA PHE A 40 -29.50 20.97 -29.57
C PHE A 40 -31.00 21.07 -29.85
N TYR A 41 -31.46 20.53 -30.97
CA TYR A 41 -32.90 20.36 -31.24
C TYR A 41 -33.38 19.03 -30.67
N PHE A 42 -34.55 19.00 -30.04
CA PHE A 42 -35.15 17.79 -29.48
C PHE A 42 -36.59 17.60 -29.95
N ILE A 43 -36.95 16.35 -30.23
CA ILE A 43 -38.35 15.90 -30.15
C ILE A 43 -38.69 15.85 -28.67
N ASP A 44 -39.46 16.81 -28.21
CA ASP A 44 -39.71 17.03 -26.79
C ASP A 44 -40.96 16.28 -26.32
N LEU A 45 -40.73 15.07 -25.79
CA LEU A 45 -41.74 14.18 -25.20
C LEU A 45 -41.60 14.13 -23.67
N GLN A 46 -41.27 15.26 -23.04
CA GLN A 46 -41.19 15.38 -21.59
C GLN A 46 -42.58 15.29 -20.91
N ASN A 47 -42.66 14.66 -19.73
CA ASN A 47 -43.87 14.51 -18.91
C ASN A 47 -45.01 13.70 -19.57
N PHE A 48 -44.69 12.73 -20.42
CA PHE A 48 -45.71 11.88 -21.06
C PHE A 48 -45.75 10.46 -20.49
N ILE A 49 -46.90 9.81 -20.62
CA ILE A 49 -47.03 8.35 -20.51
C ILE A 49 -46.96 7.79 -21.93
N ILE A 50 -45.91 7.03 -22.22
CA ILE A 50 -45.66 6.40 -23.52
C ILE A 50 -45.93 4.90 -23.37
N ASP A 51 -47.05 4.44 -23.92
CA ASP A 51 -47.49 3.04 -23.80
C ASP A 51 -47.02 2.22 -25.01
N LEU A 52 -45.97 1.42 -24.82
CA LEU A 52 -45.37 0.56 -25.84
C LEU A 52 -45.68 -0.92 -25.58
N GLN A 53 -46.66 -1.23 -24.72
CA GLN A 53 -47.02 -2.60 -24.41
C GLN A 53 -47.58 -3.35 -25.64
N PRO A 54 -47.48 -4.70 -25.68
CA PRO A 54 -47.97 -5.49 -26.80
C PRO A 54 -49.46 -5.30 -27.13
N GLU A 55 -50.28 -4.80 -26.20
CA GLU A 55 -51.69 -4.50 -26.43
C GLU A 55 -51.90 -3.27 -27.34
N GLN A 56 -50.91 -2.37 -27.43
CA GLN A 56 -50.92 -1.14 -28.22
C GLN A 56 -49.99 -1.24 -29.45
N VAL A 57 -50.07 -2.34 -30.21
CA VAL A 57 -49.16 -2.63 -31.34
C VAL A 57 -49.10 -1.51 -32.36
N GLU A 58 -50.25 -0.97 -32.77
CA GLU A 58 -50.34 0.05 -33.82
C GLU A 58 -49.64 1.34 -33.39
N PHE A 59 -49.91 1.82 -32.18
CA PHE A 59 -49.23 3.00 -31.62
C PHE A 59 -47.73 2.76 -31.45
N SER A 60 -47.32 1.62 -30.90
CA SER A 60 -45.90 1.28 -30.69
C SER A 60 -45.12 1.25 -32.02
N GLN A 61 -45.69 0.64 -33.08
CA GLN A 61 -45.08 0.64 -34.41
C GLN A 61 -44.95 2.06 -35.00
N GLN A 62 -46.02 2.86 -34.91
CA GLN A 62 -46.02 4.24 -35.38
C GLN A 62 -45.02 5.12 -34.60
N PHE A 63 -44.94 4.92 -33.28
CA PHE A 63 -43.98 5.59 -32.42
C PHE A 63 -42.56 5.36 -32.90
N TYR A 64 -42.15 4.10 -33.03
CA TYR A 64 -40.80 3.76 -33.49
C TYR A 64 -40.51 4.27 -34.90
N GLN A 65 -41.46 4.14 -35.83
CA GLN A 65 -41.29 4.59 -37.20
C GLN A 65 -41.08 6.11 -37.31
N GLN A 66 -41.89 6.90 -36.60
CA GLN A 66 -41.78 8.37 -36.64
C GLN A 66 -40.51 8.86 -35.94
N ILE A 67 -40.17 8.29 -34.79
CA ILE A 67 -38.95 8.64 -34.06
C ILE A 67 -37.70 8.27 -34.85
N GLN A 68 -37.65 7.08 -35.45
CA GLN A 68 -36.50 6.65 -36.25
C GLN A 68 -36.25 7.57 -37.45
N ALA A 69 -37.32 7.95 -38.17
CA ALA A 69 -37.25 8.84 -39.32
C ALA A 69 -36.78 10.24 -38.92
N ALA A 70 -37.20 10.74 -37.76
CA ALA A 70 -36.85 12.08 -37.28
C ALA A 70 -35.45 12.18 -36.67
N LEU A 71 -34.98 11.14 -35.96
CA LEU A 71 -33.65 11.10 -35.35
C LEU A 71 -32.51 10.85 -36.34
N ASN A 72 -32.83 10.36 -37.54
CA ASN A 72 -31.83 9.95 -38.52
C ASN A 72 -32.18 10.45 -39.93
N PRO A 73 -32.16 11.79 -40.16
CA PRO A 73 -32.41 12.34 -41.49
C PRO A 73 -31.38 11.83 -42.51
N SER A 74 -31.83 11.67 -43.75
CA SER A 74 -31.05 11.09 -44.86
C SER A 74 -29.85 11.92 -45.30
N GLU A 75 -29.80 13.21 -44.93
CA GLU A 75 -28.72 14.14 -45.29
C GLU A 75 -27.75 14.34 -44.13
N LYS A 76 -26.45 14.45 -44.44
CA LYS A 76 -25.36 14.72 -43.48
C LYS A 76 -25.45 16.18 -42.95
N SER A 77 -26.49 16.53 -42.21
CA SER A 77 -26.57 17.82 -41.51
C SER A 77 -25.99 17.71 -40.09
N GLU A 78 -25.27 18.74 -39.65
CA GLU A 78 -24.74 18.84 -38.28
C GLU A 78 -25.84 19.08 -37.23
N ASP A 79 -27.02 19.54 -37.66
CA ASP A 79 -28.21 19.79 -36.84
C ASP A 79 -29.05 18.50 -36.66
N THR A 80 -28.47 17.50 -35.99
CA THR A 80 -29.20 16.27 -35.67
C THR A 80 -30.19 16.49 -34.53
N VAL A 81 -31.46 16.17 -34.75
CA VAL A 81 -32.50 16.23 -33.72
C VAL A 81 -32.32 15.07 -32.72
N GLY A 82 -32.33 15.37 -31.43
CA GLY A 82 -32.33 14.42 -30.32
C GLY A 82 -33.72 14.03 -29.83
N LEU A 83 -33.78 13.14 -28.85
CA LEU A 83 -35.03 12.70 -28.21
C LEU A 83 -34.99 13.04 -26.72
N ASN A 84 -35.99 13.79 -26.25
CA ASN A 84 -36.15 14.11 -24.84
C ASN A 84 -37.39 13.39 -24.29
N LEU A 85 -37.17 12.40 -23.42
CA LEU A 85 -38.18 11.63 -22.70
C LEU A 85 -38.24 12.02 -21.22
N SER A 86 -37.63 13.14 -20.80
CA SER A 86 -37.48 13.45 -19.37
C SER A 86 -38.82 13.42 -18.60
N ASN A 87 -38.79 13.08 -17.31
CA ASN A 87 -39.99 13.03 -16.44
C ASN A 87 -41.14 12.14 -16.97
N SER A 88 -40.86 11.20 -17.87
CA SER A 88 -41.89 10.40 -18.55
C SER A 88 -41.98 8.99 -17.99
N LEU A 89 -43.12 8.35 -18.21
CA LEU A 89 -43.37 6.95 -17.88
C LEU A 89 -43.46 6.13 -19.17
N ILE A 90 -42.57 5.15 -19.34
CA ILE A 90 -42.53 4.28 -20.52
C ILE A 90 -43.00 2.89 -20.10
N LYS A 91 -44.15 2.49 -20.63
CA LYS A 91 -44.73 1.16 -20.41
C LYS A 91 -44.33 0.21 -21.53
N GLY A 92 -44.01 -1.03 -21.20
CA GLY A 92 -43.53 -2.01 -22.17
C GLY A 92 -42.04 -1.87 -22.50
N ASP A 93 -41.55 -2.75 -23.39
CA ASP A 93 -40.14 -2.84 -23.73
C ASP A 93 -39.69 -1.67 -24.62
N PHE A 94 -38.54 -1.08 -24.31
CA PHE A 94 -37.93 -0.01 -25.09
C PHE A 94 -36.75 -0.53 -25.92
N ILE A 95 -36.95 -0.64 -27.24
CA ILE A 95 -35.98 -1.23 -28.16
C ILE A 95 -35.21 -0.13 -28.91
N GLY A 96 -33.97 0.13 -28.49
CA GLY A 96 -33.06 1.11 -29.09
C GLY A 96 -32.77 0.86 -30.57
N SER A 97 -32.71 -0.41 -30.98
CA SER A 97 -32.48 -0.78 -32.38
C SER A 97 -33.61 -0.38 -33.34
N LYS A 98 -34.77 0.03 -32.82
CA LYS A 98 -35.91 0.56 -33.59
C LYS A 98 -35.91 2.09 -33.72
N ILE A 99 -35.13 2.83 -32.92
CA ILE A 99 -35.03 4.30 -33.02
C ILE A 99 -33.75 4.78 -33.73
N GLY A 100 -32.74 3.91 -33.86
CA GLY A 100 -31.50 4.19 -34.60
C GLY A 100 -31.46 3.55 -35.98
N VAL A 101 -30.43 3.89 -36.77
CA VAL A 101 -30.19 3.26 -38.09
C VAL A 101 -29.28 2.05 -37.93
N ARG A 102 -29.69 0.90 -38.44
CA ARG A 102 -28.85 -0.31 -38.46
C ARG A 102 -27.87 -0.25 -39.63
N VAL A 103 -26.58 -0.14 -39.33
CA VAL A 103 -25.51 -0.01 -40.31
C VAL A 103 -24.65 -1.28 -40.30
N PRO A 104 -24.44 -1.95 -41.46
CA PRO A 104 -23.49 -3.05 -41.55
C PRO A 104 -22.05 -2.52 -41.47
N LEU A 105 -21.19 -3.20 -40.70
CA LEU A 105 -19.79 -2.84 -40.48
C LEU A 105 -18.90 -3.43 -41.59
N LEU A 106 -19.06 -2.95 -42.83
CA LEU A 106 -18.19 -3.27 -43.97
C LEU A 106 -17.23 -2.10 -44.25
N LYS A 107 -16.01 -2.41 -44.72
CA LYS A 107 -15.00 -1.41 -45.14
C LYS A 107 -15.57 -0.34 -46.10
N GLU A 108 -16.51 -0.75 -46.94
CA GLU A 108 -17.13 0.09 -47.97
C GLU A 108 -18.25 1.01 -47.41
N THR A 109 -19.02 0.56 -46.41
CA THR A 109 -20.11 1.36 -45.79
C THR A 109 -19.61 2.35 -44.74
N PHE A 110 -18.41 2.14 -44.21
CA PHE A 110 -17.77 3.02 -43.24
C PHE A 110 -17.61 4.46 -43.77
N LEU A 111 -17.06 4.62 -44.97
CA LEU A 111 -16.77 5.93 -45.58
C LEU A 111 -18.03 6.71 -45.99
N SER A 112 -19.14 6.00 -46.25
CA SER A 112 -20.40 6.65 -46.65
C SER A 112 -21.23 7.14 -45.46
N VAL A 113 -21.21 6.41 -44.33
CA VAL A 113 -22.16 6.60 -43.21
C VAL A 113 -21.58 7.36 -42.01
N PHE A 114 -20.26 7.24 -41.78
CA PHE A 114 -19.59 7.82 -40.61
C PHE A 114 -18.60 8.92 -41.01
N SER A 115 -18.40 9.90 -40.13
CA SER A 115 -17.36 10.92 -40.27
C SER A 115 -15.96 10.31 -40.08
N ALA A 116 -14.90 11.02 -40.49
CA ALA A 116 -13.52 10.54 -40.31
C ALA A 116 -13.16 10.27 -38.84
N ASP A 117 -13.68 11.10 -37.92
CA ASP A 117 -13.46 10.96 -36.48
C ASP A 117 -14.25 9.78 -35.89
N GLU A 118 -15.50 9.59 -36.31
CA GLU A 118 -16.32 8.41 -35.94
C GLU A 118 -15.70 7.11 -36.45
N LEU A 119 -15.10 7.13 -37.64
CA LEU A 119 -14.40 5.98 -38.20
C LEU A 119 -13.14 5.63 -37.43
N LYS A 120 -12.35 6.63 -37.02
CA LYS A 120 -11.18 6.42 -36.17
C LYS A 120 -11.54 5.72 -34.87
N ILE A 121 -12.71 6.06 -34.31
CA ILE A 121 -13.26 5.43 -33.11
C ILE A 121 -13.69 4.00 -33.37
N LEU A 122 -14.50 3.76 -34.40
CA LEU A 122 -15.03 2.43 -34.72
C LEU A 122 -13.94 1.47 -35.21
N THR A 123 -12.83 1.99 -35.72
CA THR A 123 -11.68 1.21 -36.18
C THR A 123 -10.57 1.08 -35.14
N SER A 124 -10.71 1.67 -33.95
CA SER A 124 -9.74 1.47 -32.87
C SER A 124 -9.68 -0.02 -32.49
N GLU A 125 -8.51 -0.51 -32.09
CA GLU A 125 -8.34 -1.92 -31.69
C GLU A 125 -9.34 -2.31 -30.58
N GLN A 126 -9.63 -1.38 -29.66
CA GLN A 126 -10.57 -1.56 -28.56
C GLN A 126 -12.03 -1.74 -29.05
N SER A 127 -12.47 -0.90 -29.98
CA SER A 127 -13.78 -1.04 -30.64
C SER A 127 -13.86 -2.29 -31.51
N GLN A 128 -12.75 -2.69 -32.15
CA GLN A 128 -12.74 -3.91 -32.94
C GLN A 128 -12.72 -5.18 -32.10
N LEU A 129 -12.14 -5.17 -30.90
CA LEU A 129 -12.16 -6.32 -29.98
C LEU A 129 -13.57 -6.60 -29.45
N SER A 130 -14.32 -5.56 -29.05
CA SER A 130 -15.73 -5.70 -28.68
C SER A 130 -16.59 -6.19 -29.85
N LEU A 131 -16.34 -5.70 -31.07
CA LEU A 131 -17.06 -6.11 -32.28
C LEU A 131 -16.67 -7.51 -32.82
N ARG A 132 -15.48 -8.03 -32.47
CA ARG A 132 -14.90 -9.28 -32.99
C ARG A 132 -15.16 -10.51 -32.12
N ASN A 133 -15.56 -10.36 -30.85
CA ASN A 133 -15.91 -11.47 -29.95
C ASN A 133 -17.24 -12.18 -30.30
N GLN A 134 -17.52 -12.33 -31.60
CA GLN A 134 -18.47 -13.31 -32.10
C GLN A 134 -17.89 -14.71 -31.87
N SER A 135 -18.64 -15.57 -31.17
CA SER A 135 -18.23 -16.91 -30.80
C SER A 135 -17.65 -17.75 -31.96
N PRO A 136 -16.68 -18.65 -31.68
CA PRO A 136 -16.11 -19.59 -32.65
C PRO A 136 -17.05 -20.77 -33.02
N GLU A 137 -18.34 -20.69 -32.72
CA GLU A 137 -19.31 -21.76 -32.98
C GLU A 137 -20.63 -21.17 -33.50
N ASN A 138 -20.66 -20.76 -34.77
CA ASN A 138 -21.80 -21.00 -35.66
C ASN A 138 -21.49 -20.51 -37.07
N THR A 139 -21.62 -21.44 -38.02
CA THR A 139 -21.48 -21.28 -39.47
C THR A 139 -22.63 -20.45 -40.06
N ALA A 140 -22.66 -19.16 -39.77
CA ALA A 140 -23.38 -18.17 -40.54
C ALA A 140 -22.58 -16.86 -40.53
N VAL A 141 -21.99 -16.52 -41.69
CA VAL A 141 -21.26 -15.27 -41.94
C VAL A 141 -22.29 -14.12 -41.91
N THR A 142 -22.69 -13.70 -40.72
CA THR A 142 -23.60 -12.58 -40.52
C THR A 142 -22.74 -11.34 -40.32
N ILE A 143 -22.75 -10.42 -41.29
CA ILE A 143 -21.99 -9.17 -41.20
C ILE A 143 -22.41 -8.44 -39.91
N PRO A 144 -21.48 -8.08 -39.01
CA PRO A 144 -21.82 -7.38 -37.79
C PRO A 144 -22.52 -6.06 -38.11
N LYS A 145 -23.67 -5.81 -37.47
CA LYS A 145 -24.45 -4.58 -37.62
C LYS A 145 -24.41 -3.80 -36.30
N ILE A 146 -24.31 -2.49 -36.39
CA ILE A 146 -24.39 -1.56 -35.26
C ILE A 146 -25.59 -0.63 -35.45
N THR A 147 -26.30 -0.30 -34.37
CA THR A 147 -27.39 0.69 -34.38
C THR A 147 -26.81 2.05 -34.07
N VAL A 148 -26.83 2.97 -35.04
CA VAL A 148 -26.36 4.35 -34.85
C VAL A 148 -27.50 5.22 -34.35
N ILE A 149 -27.30 5.90 -33.22
CA ILE A 149 -28.20 6.91 -32.65
C ILE A 149 -27.45 8.24 -32.69
N ARG A 150 -27.81 9.10 -33.66
CA ARG A 150 -27.08 10.35 -33.93
C ARG A 150 -27.45 11.45 -32.95
N GLY A 151 -28.75 11.67 -32.76
CA GLY A 151 -29.27 12.68 -31.84
C GLY A 151 -28.95 12.36 -30.38
N ARG A 152 -28.90 13.41 -29.55
CA ARG A 152 -28.74 13.25 -28.09
C ARG A 152 -29.98 12.59 -27.50
N PHE A 153 -29.78 11.61 -26.61
CA PHE A 153 -30.89 10.92 -25.95
C PHE A 153 -30.97 11.35 -24.48
N LYS A 154 -32.08 11.95 -24.08
CA LYS A 154 -32.31 12.43 -22.72
C LYS A 154 -33.51 11.70 -22.13
N CYS A 155 -33.31 11.00 -21.03
CA CYS A 155 -34.34 10.31 -20.25
C CYS A 155 -34.14 10.60 -18.76
N LYS A 156 -33.90 11.88 -18.43
CA LYS A 156 -33.76 12.32 -17.05
C LYS A 156 -35.07 12.08 -16.27
N ASP A 157 -35.00 11.52 -15.07
CA ASP A 157 -36.17 11.25 -14.21
C ASP A 157 -37.27 10.46 -14.95
N THR A 158 -36.86 9.56 -15.84
CA THR A 158 -37.75 8.74 -16.66
C THR A 158 -37.87 7.34 -16.05
N GLU A 159 -39.09 6.83 -15.92
CA GLU A 159 -39.32 5.47 -15.47
C GLU A 159 -39.62 4.56 -16.66
N PHE A 160 -38.79 3.52 -16.83
CA PHE A 160 -39.01 2.44 -17.78
C PHE A 160 -39.56 1.23 -17.03
N GLN A 161 -40.79 0.83 -17.35
CA GLN A 161 -41.46 -0.31 -16.71
C GLN A 161 -41.15 -1.65 -17.40
N GLY A 162 -40.75 -1.65 -18.67
CA GLY A 162 -40.32 -2.85 -19.40
C GLY A 162 -38.80 -2.93 -19.57
N ASN A 163 -38.36 -3.93 -20.34
CA ASN A 163 -36.93 -4.13 -20.61
C ASN A 163 -36.39 -3.03 -21.52
N ILE A 164 -35.10 -2.71 -21.39
CA ILE A 164 -34.41 -1.82 -22.30
C ILE A 164 -33.36 -2.59 -23.10
N ASP A 165 -33.38 -2.43 -24.41
CA ASP A 165 -32.40 -3.05 -25.30
C ASP A 165 -31.72 -2.04 -26.24
N PHE A 166 -30.50 -1.67 -25.87
CA PHE A 166 -29.56 -0.86 -26.64
C PHE A 166 -28.32 -1.68 -27.05
N LYS A 167 -28.44 -3.01 -27.12
CA LYS A 167 -27.33 -3.87 -27.56
C LYS A 167 -26.78 -3.38 -28.90
N LYS A 168 -25.45 -3.27 -28.99
CA LYS A 168 -24.75 -2.79 -30.20
C LYS A 168 -25.23 -1.42 -30.67
N ALA A 169 -25.62 -0.53 -29.74
CA ALA A 169 -25.91 0.85 -30.06
C ALA A 169 -24.63 1.70 -30.07
N PHE A 170 -24.59 2.71 -30.94
CA PHE A 170 -23.55 3.74 -30.97
C PHE A 170 -24.22 5.10 -30.76
N PHE A 171 -24.01 5.69 -29.59
CA PHE A 171 -24.51 7.02 -29.23
C PHE A 171 -23.48 8.08 -29.61
N ILE A 172 -23.79 8.90 -30.61
CA ILE A 172 -22.87 9.94 -31.09
C ILE A 172 -22.85 11.15 -30.14
N ARG A 173 -24.04 11.64 -29.74
CA ARG A 173 -24.23 12.86 -28.93
C ARG A 173 -24.56 12.60 -27.45
N GLY A 174 -24.17 11.42 -26.95
CA GLY A 174 -24.27 11.05 -25.54
C GLY A 174 -25.68 10.64 -25.08
N LEU A 175 -25.74 10.23 -23.81
CA LEU A 175 -26.93 9.74 -23.13
C LEU A 175 -27.05 10.43 -21.77
N ASP A 176 -28.21 11.03 -21.50
CA ASP A 176 -28.52 11.66 -20.22
C ASP A 176 -29.71 10.95 -19.54
N ALA A 177 -29.40 10.00 -18.68
CA ALA A 177 -30.30 9.16 -17.91
C ALA A 177 -30.21 9.46 -16.40
N GLN A 178 -29.94 10.71 -16.03
CA GLN A 178 -29.92 11.13 -14.63
C GLN A 178 -31.25 10.81 -13.95
N GLU A 179 -31.23 10.26 -12.73
CA GLU A 179 -32.44 9.95 -11.96
C GLU A 179 -33.40 8.95 -12.66
N ALA A 180 -32.99 8.31 -13.76
CA ALA A 180 -33.83 7.35 -14.47
C ALA A 180 -34.04 6.06 -13.66
N ILE A 181 -35.23 5.47 -13.77
CA ILE A 181 -35.59 4.22 -13.10
C ILE A 181 -35.78 3.12 -14.16
N PHE A 182 -34.95 2.10 -14.08
CA PHE A 182 -34.99 0.91 -14.93
C PHE A 182 -35.59 -0.23 -14.12
N SER A 183 -36.89 -0.51 -14.32
CA SER A 183 -37.62 -1.47 -13.49
C SER A 183 -37.40 -2.93 -13.88
N GLN A 184 -36.95 -3.19 -15.10
CA GLN A 184 -36.64 -4.52 -15.64
C GLN A 184 -35.22 -4.54 -16.21
N LYS A 185 -34.87 -5.61 -16.93
CA LYS A 185 -33.52 -5.83 -17.46
C LYS A 185 -33.10 -4.71 -18.40
N THR A 186 -31.87 -4.25 -18.24
CA THR A 186 -31.24 -3.27 -19.13
C THR A 186 -30.09 -3.90 -19.89
N ASN A 187 -30.12 -3.85 -21.21
CA ASN A 187 -29.12 -4.44 -22.08
C ASN A 187 -28.40 -3.35 -22.89
N LEU A 188 -27.18 -3.03 -22.49
CA LEU A 188 -26.23 -2.09 -23.08
C LEU A 188 -24.93 -2.82 -23.50
N ASN A 189 -25.05 -4.11 -23.79
CA ASN A 189 -23.95 -4.95 -24.25
C ASN A 189 -23.41 -4.44 -25.61
N GLU A 190 -22.09 -4.35 -25.73
CA GLU A 190 -21.40 -3.86 -26.92
C GLU A 190 -21.83 -2.43 -27.33
N THR A 191 -22.33 -1.61 -26.40
CA THR A 191 -22.73 -0.22 -26.67
C THR A 191 -21.52 0.71 -26.65
N ILE A 192 -21.43 1.63 -27.61
CA ILE A 192 -20.38 2.64 -27.69
C ILE A 192 -20.96 4.03 -27.40
N PHE A 193 -20.34 4.75 -26.46
CA PHE A 193 -20.67 6.13 -26.11
C PHE A 193 -19.52 7.04 -26.53
N ASN A 194 -19.76 7.87 -27.55
CA ASN A 194 -18.78 8.85 -28.03
C ASN A 194 -18.67 10.05 -27.08
N GLU A 195 -19.80 10.65 -26.76
CA GLU A 195 -19.92 11.73 -25.77
C GLU A 195 -20.36 11.18 -24.39
N VAL A 196 -20.48 12.06 -23.40
CA VAL A 196 -20.78 11.73 -21.99
C VAL A 196 -22.03 10.84 -21.86
N ALA A 197 -21.90 9.75 -21.11
CA ALA A 197 -23.01 8.92 -20.65
C ALA A 197 -23.26 9.17 -19.16
N ASN A 198 -24.41 9.75 -18.82
CA ASN A 198 -24.74 10.18 -17.47
C ASN A 198 -25.90 9.39 -16.89
N PHE A 199 -25.62 8.60 -15.86
CA PHE A 199 -26.56 7.77 -15.10
C PHE A 199 -26.61 8.18 -13.62
N ASN A 200 -26.19 9.41 -13.28
CA ASN A 200 -26.17 9.87 -11.88
C ASN A 200 -27.56 9.73 -11.23
N ASN A 201 -27.61 9.17 -10.03
CA ASN A 201 -28.83 8.88 -9.27
C ASN A 201 -29.81 7.92 -9.98
N ALA A 202 -29.41 7.24 -11.05
CA ALA A 202 -30.27 6.24 -11.69
C ALA A 202 -30.46 5.02 -10.78
N ILE A 203 -31.57 4.30 -10.99
CA ILE A 203 -31.91 3.08 -10.24
C ILE A 203 -32.11 1.94 -11.24
N PHE A 204 -31.28 0.90 -11.11
CA PHE A 204 -31.41 -0.34 -11.86
C PHE A 204 -31.98 -1.42 -10.92
N LYS A 205 -33.28 -1.71 -11.05
CA LYS A 205 -33.99 -2.64 -10.14
C LYS A 205 -33.70 -4.12 -10.43
N ASP A 206 -33.37 -4.44 -11.68
CA ASP A 206 -33.08 -5.81 -12.15
C ASP A 206 -31.73 -5.84 -12.91
N LYS A 207 -31.37 -7.01 -13.45
CA LYS A 207 -30.08 -7.28 -14.10
C LYS A 207 -29.77 -6.28 -15.20
N SER A 208 -28.56 -5.73 -15.13
CA SER A 208 -28.07 -4.74 -16.08
C SER A 208 -26.77 -5.21 -16.73
N ASN A 209 -26.73 -5.23 -18.06
CA ASN A 209 -25.62 -5.77 -18.82
C ASN A 209 -24.96 -4.69 -19.69
N PHE A 210 -23.76 -4.27 -19.33
CA PHE A 210 -22.89 -3.34 -20.02
C PHE A 210 -21.61 -4.02 -20.56
N SER A 211 -21.57 -5.36 -20.60
CA SER A 211 -20.38 -6.08 -21.05
C SER A 211 -19.95 -5.63 -22.45
N TYR A 212 -18.64 -5.47 -22.68
CA TYR A 212 -18.07 -4.95 -23.92
C TYR A 212 -18.49 -3.51 -24.29
N ALA A 213 -19.12 -2.77 -23.38
CA ALA A 213 -19.44 -1.35 -23.61
C ALA A 213 -18.16 -0.49 -23.60
N ILE A 214 -18.14 0.55 -24.43
CA ILE A 214 -17.01 1.46 -24.58
C ILE A 214 -17.46 2.89 -24.32
N PHE A 215 -16.83 3.54 -23.33
CA PHE A 215 -17.08 4.93 -22.95
C PHE A 215 -15.85 5.78 -23.28
N LEU A 216 -15.91 6.51 -24.39
CA LEU A 216 -14.78 7.30 -24.91
C LEU A 216 -14.68 8.67 -24.23
N SER A 217 -15.81 9.17 -23.76
CA SER A 217 -15.92 10.34 -22.90
C SER A 217 -16.23 9.92 -21.46
N PRO A 218 -16.09 10.83 -20.47
CA PRO A 218 -16.37 10.52 -19.07
C PRO A 218 -17.77 9.94 -18.85
N ALA A 219 -17.86 8.80 -18.17
CA ALA A 219 -19.10 8.18 -17.75
C ALA A 219 -19.41 8.51 -16.28
N LYS A 220 -20.68 8.75 -15.95
CA LYS A 220 -21.09 9.19 -14.61
C LYS A 220 -22.16 8.27 -14.04
N PHE A 221 -21.87 7.64 -12.91
CA PHE A 221 -22.73 6.73 -12.16
C PHE A 221 -22.79 7.12 -10.67
N ASN A 222 -22.69 8.41 -10.38
CA ASN A 222 -22.66 8.91 -9.01
C ASN A 222 -24.02 8.72 -8.36
N LYS A 223 -24.04 8.15 -7.15
CA LYS A 223 -25.26 7.82 -6.40
C LYS A 223 -26.21 6.87 -7.15
N THR A 224 -25.71 6.14 -8.14
CA THR A 224 -26.50 5.12 -8.85
C THR A 224 -26.76 3.93 -7.93
N ASN A 225 -27.98 3.41 -7.94
CA ASN A 225 -28.37 2.23 -7.17
C ASN A 225 -28.57 1.03 -8.11
N PHE A 226 -27.66 0.05 -8.04
CA PHE A 226 -27.75 -1.24 -8.72
C PHE A 226 -28.31 -2.27 -7.74
N GLN A 227 -29.62 -2.51 -7.82
CA GLN A 227 -30.33 -3.46 -6.95
C GLN A 227 -30.18 -4.91 -7.45
N GLY A 228 -30.08 -5.11 -8.77
CA GLY A 228 -29.78 -6.40 -9.39
C GLY A 228 -28.34 -6.54 -9.85
N PHE A 229 -27.96 -7.75 -10.26
CA PHE A 229 -26.67 -8.05 -10.88
C PHE A 229 -26.27 -7.06 -11.98
N ILE A 230 -25.03 -6.55 -11.89
CA ILE A 230 -24.44 -5.62 -12.88
C ILE A 230 -23.21 -6.26 -13.55
N ASN A 231 -23.16 -6.16 -14.88
CA ASN A 231 -22.06 -6.72 -15.68
C ASN A 231 -21.36 -5.66 -16.53
N PHE A 232 -20.10 -5.36 -16.23
CA PHE A 232 -19.17 -4.54 -16.99
C PHE A 232 -17.97 -5.38 -17.52
N GLU A 233 -18.15 -6.68 -17.70
CA GLU A 233 -17.09 -7.55 -18.21
C GLU A 233 -16.58 -7.08 -19.58
N ASP A 234 -15.25 -7.03 -19.73
CA ASP A 234 -14.55 -6.58 -20.95
C ASP A 234 -14.95 -5.15 -21.41
N SER A 235 -15.53 -4.34 -20.53
CA SER A 235 -15.87 -2.94 -20.83
C SER A 235 -14.62 -2.04 -20.80
N HIS A 236 -14.74 -0.87 -21.42
CA HIS A 236 -13.68 0.12 -21.48
C HIS A 236 -14.19 1.50 -21.05
N PHE A 237 -13.50 2.11 -20.10
CA PHE A 237 -13.79 3.45 -19.61
C PHE A 237 -12.57 4.35 -19.78
N ASN A 238 -12.74 5.47 -20.48
CA ASN A 238 -11.74 6.53 -20.49
C ASN A 238 -11.68 7.21 -19.10
N GLU A 239 -12.79 7.76 -18.61
CA GLU A 239 -12.91 8.27 -17.23
C GLU A 239 -14.26 7.84 -16.67
N VAL A 240 -14.33 7.55 -15.37
CA VAL A 240 -15.59 7.16 -14.74
C VAL A 240 -15.67 7.45 -13.25
N SER A 241 -16.86 7.87 -12.81
CA SER A 241 -17.16 8.09 -11.40
C SER A 241 -18.39 7.30 -11.00
N PHE A 242 -18.24 6.49 -9.96
CA PHE A 242 -19.23 5.71 -9.22
C PHE A 242 -19.30 6.22 -7.77
N ASN A 243 -19.06 7.52 -7.55
CA ASN A 243 -19.05 8.11 -6.22
C ASN A 243 -20.40 7.88 -5.53
N GLN A 244 -20.39 7.34 -4.32
CA GLN A 244 -21.60 7.00 -3.56
C GLN A 244 -22.55 6.00 -4.26
N ALA A 245 -22.06 5.22 -5.23
CA ALA A 245 -22.86 4.18 -5.88
C ALA A 245 -23.11 2.99 -4.93
N HIS A 246 -24.28 2.35 -5.07
CA HIS A 246 -24.69 1.19 -4.28
C HIS A 246 -24.82 -0.05 -5.18
N PHE A 247 -24.12 -1.11 -4.82
CA PHE A 247 -24.14 -2.40 -5.49
C PHE A 247 -24.70 -3.47 -4.52
N GLN A 248 -25.98 -3.80 -4.67
CA GLN A 248 -26.69 -4.71 -3.76
C GLN A 248 -26.37 -6.18 -4.04
N GLU A 249 -26.30 -6.53 -5.32
CA GLU A 249 -25.97 -7.88 -5.79
C GLU A 249 -24.55 -7.95 -6.37
N PHE A 250 -24.21 -9.11 -6.96
CA PHE A 250 -22.93 -9.36 -7.60
C PHE A 250 -22.59 -8.31 -8.67
N ALA A 251 -21.36 -7.82 -8.67
CA ALA A 251 -20.87 -6.82 -9.61
C ALA A 251 -19.63 -7.32 -10.36
N ASN A 252 -19.78 -7.54 -11.67
CA ASN A 252 -18.73 -8.11 -12.51
C ASN A 252 -18.01 -7.03 -13.32
N PHE A 253 -16.76 -6.74 -12.97
CA PHE A 253 -15.83 -5.86 -13.69
C PHE A 253 -14.63 -6.66 -14.23
N LYS A 254 -14.81 -7.95 -14.51
CA LYS A 254 -13.72 -8.80 -15.02
C LYS A 254 -13.19 -8.29 -16.37
N SER A 255 -11.87 -8.34 -16.54
CA SER A 255 -11.17 -7.89 -17.75
C SER A 255 -11.45 -6.43 -18.13
N ILE A 256 -11.85 -5.59 -17.16
CA ILE A 256 -12.18 -4.20 -17.46
C ILE A 256 -10.92 -3.37 -17.72
N THR A 257 -11.03 -2.36 -18.57
CA THR A 257 -9.97 -1.38 -18.79
C THR A 257 -10.42 0.00 -18.32
N PHE A 258 -9.67 0.59 -17.40
CA PHE A 258 -9.81 1.99 -17.01
C PHE A 258 -8.58 2.77 -17.47
N ASP A 259 -8.77 3.61 -18.49
CA ASP A 259 -7.69 4.36 -19.14
C ASP A 259 -7.44 5.74 -18.53
N GLY A 260 -8.26 6.17 -17.58
CA GLY A 260 -8.19 7.46 -16.89
C GLY A 260 -8.71 7.37 -15.46
N GLU A 261 -8.96 8.52 -14.83
CA GLU A 261 -9.31 8.57 -13.41
C GLU A 261 -10.61 7.80 -13.12
N THR A 262 -10.57 6.98 -12.06
CA THR A 262 -11.68 6.12 -11.64
C THR A 262 -11.99 6.34 -10.17
N ASP A 263 -13.21 6.78 -9.88
CA ASP A 263 -13.64 7.11 -8.51
C ASP A 263 -14.80 6.22 -8.04
N PHE A 264 -14.55 5.37 -7.06
CA PHE A 264 -15.52 4.58 -6.30
C PHE A 264 -15.63 5.07 -4.84
N SER A 265 -15.29 6.32 -4.54
CA SER A 265 -15.32 6.81 -3.17
C SER A 265 -16.74 6.79 -2.60
N GLU A 266 -16.87 6.44 -1.31
CA GLU A 266 -18.13 6.30 -0.57
C GLU A 266 -19.12 5.29 -1.17
N SER A 267 -18.65 4.39 -2.04
CA SER A 267 -19.48 3.33 -2.61
C SER A 267 -19.78 2.22 -1.60
N TRP A 268 -20.93 1.58 -1.73
CA TRP A 268 -21.36 0.47 -0.88
C TRP A 268 -21.55 -0.80 -1.70
N TRP A 269 -20.84 -1.87 -1.33
CA TRP A 269 -20.82 -3.15 -1.99
C TRP A 269 -21.34 -4.23 -1.04
N GLN A 270 -22.59 -4.63 -1.22
CA GLN A 270 -23.20 -5.72 -0.45
C GLN A 270 -22.94 -7.08 -1.10
N GLY A 271 -22.93 -7.13 -2.43
CA GLY A 271 -22.57 -8.32 -3.18
C GLY A 271 -21.05 -8.44 -3.43
N ARG A 272 -20.63 -9.63 -3.85
CA ARG A 272 -19.25 -9.89 -4.30
C ARG A 272 -18.91 -9.03 -5.53
N THR A 273 -17.67 -8.56 -5.60
CA THR A 273 -17.16 -7.76 -6.72
C THR A 273 -15.92 -8.38 -7.35
N VAL A 274 -15.84 -8.40 -8.67
CA VAL A 274 -14.72 -9.01 -9.42
C VAL A 274 -14.10 -8.01 -10.37
N PHE A 275 -12.81 -7.72 -10.20
CA PHE A 275 -11.95 -6.93 -11.09
C PHE A 275 -10.86 -7.79 -11.73
N SER A 276 -10.96 -9.12 -11.69
CA SER A 276 -9.88 -10.00 -12.13
C SER A 276 -9.48 -9.75 -13.59
N LYS A 277 -8.20 -9.86 -13.94
CA LYS A 277 -7.64 -9.67 -15.30
C LYS A 277 -7.79 -8.25 -15.88
N SER A 278 -8.08 -7.27 -15.04
CA SER A 278 -8.32 -5.90 -15.46
C SER A 278 -7.03 -5.09 -15.63
N ASN A 279 -7.09 -4.03 -16.44
CA ASN A 279 -5.98 -3.10 -16.64
C ASN A 279 -6.35 -1.70 -16.13
N LEU A 280 -5.63 -1.22 -15.12
CA LEU A 280 -5.84 0.06 -14.45
C LEU A 280 -4.68 0.99 -14.77
N SER A 281 -4.84 1.79 -15.83
CA SER A 281 -3.79 2.68 -16.35
C SER A 281 -3.54 3.89 -15.44
N HIS A 282 -4.56 4.33 -14.71
CA HIS A 282 -4.54 5.49 -13.81
C HIS A 282 -4.94 5.14 -12.38
N SER A 283 -4.92 6.14 -11.49
CA SER A 283 -5.27 5.93 -10.08
C SER A 283 -6.74 5.61 -9.91
N ILE A 284 -7.02 4.67 -9.01
CA ILE A 284 -8.38 4.26 -8.64
C ILE A 284 -8.60 4.54 -7.14
N SER A 285 -9.74 5.15 -6.81
CA SER A 285 -10.11 5.48 -5.42
C SER A 285 -11.31 4.66 -4.95
N PHE A 286 -11.19 4.02 -3.79
CA PHE A 286 -12.26 3.44 -3.00
C PHE A 286 -12.29 4.09 -1.61
N GLN A 287 -11.98 5.38 -1.53
CA GLN A 287 -11.96 6.08 -0.25
C GLN A 287 -13.34 5.99 0.43
N GLN A 288 -13.39 5.61 1.71
CA GLN A 288 -14.65 5.44 2.47
C GLN A 288 -15.62 4.40 1.88
N ALA A 289 -15.16 3.51 1.00
CA ALA A 289 -16.01 2.44 0.46
C ALA A 289 -16.29 1.36 1.53
N ILE A 290 -17.44 0.70 1.44
CA ILE A 290 -17.84 -0.38 2.34
C ILE A 290 -17.98 -1.67 1.53
N PHE A 291 -17.19 -2.68 1.87
CA PHE A 291 -17.25 -4.02 1.27
C PHE A 291 -17.77 -5.03 2.30
N GLU A 292 -19.01 -5.49 2.13
CA GLU A 292 -19.61 -6.54 2.96
C GLU A 292 -19.15 -7.94 2.52
N GLU A 293 -18.91 -8.11 1.22
CA GLU A 293 -18.48 -9.37 0.62
C GLU A 293 -17.08 -9.28 -0.03
N SER A 294 -16.63 -10.38 -0.63
CA SER A 294 -15.28 -10.47 -1.20
C SER A 294 -15.06 -9.57 -2.43
N VAL A 295 -13.86 -9.01 -2.55
CA VAL A 295 -13.38 -8.24 -3.70
C VAL A 295 -12.18 -8.95 -4.34
N ASP A 296 -12.29 -9.25 -5.64
CA ASP A 296 -11.29 -10.04 -6.38
C ASP A 296 -10.51 -9.15 -7.37
N PHE A 297 -9.22 -8.92 -7.09
CA PHE A 297 -8.26 -8.22 -7.96
C PHE A 297 -7.22 -9.18 -8.56
N ARG A 298 -7.54 -10.46 -8.72
CA ARG A 298 -6.57 -11.44 -9.25
C ARG A 298 -6.19 -11.13 -10.69
N ASP A 299 -4.91 -11.30 -11.06
CA ASP A 299 -4.38 -10.94 -12.39
C ASP A 299 -4.60 -9.45 -12.80
N THR A 300 -4.97 -8.57 -11.88
CA THR A 300 -5.20 -7.15 -12.19
C THR A 300 -3.88 -6.39 -12.29
N ARG A 301 -3.74 -5.51 -13.28
CA ARG A 301 -2.56 -4.64 -13.45
C ARG A 301 -2.84 -3.23 -12.95
N PHE A 302 -2.12 -2.80 -11.92
CA PHE A 302 -2.14 -1.46 -11.35
C PHE A 302 -0.93 -0.65 -11.80
N ASN A 303 -1.09 0.21 -12.82
CA ASN A 303 0.00 1.05 -13.33
C ASN A 303 0.23 2.30 -12.47
N GLN A 304 -0.78 2.70 -11.69
CA GLN A 304 -0.74 3.81 -10.72
C GLN A 304 -1.32 3.35 -9.36
N GLY A 305 -1.43 4.28 -8.41
CA GLY A 305 -1.88 3.99 -7.04
C GLY A 305 -3.35 3.62 -6.89
N LEU A 306 -3.65 2.82 -5.86
CA LEU A 306 -4.99 2.46 -5.38
C LEU A 306 -5.21 3.09 -4.00
N SER A 307 -6.35 3.74 -3.77
CA SER A 307 -6.70 4.29 -2.46
C SER A 307 -7.80 3.48 -1.79
N LEU A 308 -7.52 2.88 -0.63
CA LEU A 308 -8.49 2.24 0.27
C LEU A 308 -8.65 3.06 1.57
N ARG A 309 -8.38 4.37 1.50
CA ARG A 309 -8.37 5.25 2.67
C ARG A 309 -9.75 5.25 3.33
N GLU A 310 -9.82 5.02 4.64
CA GLU A 310 -11.08 4.96 5.41
C GLU A 310 -12.10 3.91 4.90
N ALA A 311 -11.71 3.02 3.99
CA ALA A 311 -12.59 1.95 3.50
C ALA A 311 -12.74 0.85 4.57
N SER A 312 -13.82 0.07 4.47
CA SER A 312 -14.07 -1.07 5.37
C SER A 312 -14.26 -2.37 4.62
N LEU A 313 -13.77 -3.47 5.20
CA LEU A 313 -13.84 -4.82 4.66
C LEU A 313 -14.36 -5.80 5.71
N GLN A 314 -15.41 -6.53 5.37
CA GLN A 314 -15.98 -7.57 6.25
C GLN A 314 -15.52 -8.99 5.90
N SER A 315 -15.25 -9.27 4.61
CA SER A 315 -15.00 -10.63 4.09
C SER A 315 -13.58 -10.81 3.53
N ALA A 316 -13.30 -10.48 2.27
CA ALA A 316 -11.97 -10.72 1.72
C ALA A 316 -11.60 -9.76 0.60
N ILE A 317 -10.31 -9.47 0.45
CA ILE A 317 -9.73 -8.80 -0.71
C ILE A 317 -8.55 -9.62 -1.23
N ASP A 318 -8.59 -9.98 -2.51
CA ASP A 318 -7.61 -10.87 -3.13
C ASP A 318 -6.80 -10.16 -4.21
N PHE A 319 -5.49 -10.06 -4.03
CA PHE A 319 -4.53 -9.49 -4.96
C PHE A 319 -3.56 -10.54 -5.54
N SER A 320 -3.93 -11.83 -5.53
CA SER A 320 -3.06 -12.90 -6.07
C SER A 320 -2.80 -12.70 -7.56
N ASP A 321 -1.55 -12.90 -8.00
CA ASP A 321 -1.11 -12.65 -9.38
C ASP A 321 -1.30 -11.19 -9.88
N ALA A 322 -1.56 -10.23 -8.98
CA ALA A 322 -1.72 -8.83 -9.36
C ALA A 322 -0.38 -8.18 -9.71
N GLY A 323 -0.35 -7.45 -10.83
CA GLY A 323 0.82 -6.71 -11.30
C GLY A 323 0.83 -5.27 -10.77
N PHE A 324 1.89 -4.86 -10.08
CA PHE A 324 2.05 -3.49 -9.60
C PHE A 324 3.16 -2.74 -10.33
N GLY A 325 2.84 -1.57 -10.88
CA GLY A 325 3.82 -0.64 -11.43
C GLY A 325 4.87 -0.21 -10.41
N ARG A 326 6.04 0.24 -10.88
CA ARG A 326 7.21 0.54 -10.02
C ARG A 326 6.95 1.55 -8.90
N LEU A 327 6.06 2.51 -9.13
CA LEU A 327 5.71 3.57 -8.18
C LEU A 327 4.33 3.36 -7.55
N THR A 328 3.68 2.23 -7.85
CA THR A 328 2.34 1.92 -7.36
C THR A 328 2.35 1.76 -5.84
N LYS A 329 1.40 2.43 -5.19
CA LYS A 329 1.14 2.31 -3.76
C LYS A 329 -0.34 2.09 -3.52
N ILE A 330 -0.64 1.22 -2.56
CA ILE A 330 -1.99 1.02 -2.05
C ILE A 330 -2.10 1.77 -0.72
N ASN A 331 -2.92 2.83 -0.69
CA ASN A 331 -3.10 3.62 0.51
C ASN A 331 -4.13 2.96 1.43
N PHE A 332 -3.66 2.39 2.54
CA PHE A 332 -4.50 1.75 3.57
C PHE A 332 -4.81 2.67 4.75
N SER A 333 -4.50 3.97 4.68
CA SER A 333 -4.67 4.87 5.83
C SER A 333 -6.12 4.84 6.35
N ASP A 334 -6.28 4.57 7.64
CA ASP A 334 -7.56 4.47 8.34
C ASP A 334 -8.49 3.36 7.82
N PHE A 335 -7.95 2.37 7.09
CA PHE A 335 -8.70 1.19 6.63
C PHE A 335 -9.21 0.35 7.79
N MET A 336 -10.44 -0.14 7.71
CA MET A 336 -11.15 -0.82 8.79
C MET A 336 -11.46 -2.28 8.43
N PHE A 337 -10.90 -3.23 9.18
CA PHE A 337 -11.23 -4.64 9.05
C PHE A 337 -10.93 -5.39 10.36
N ASP A 338 -11.63 -6.51 10.59
CA ASP A 338 -11.29 -7.46 11.65
C ASP A 338 -10.34 -8.52 11.09
N SER A 339 -9.13 -8.63 11.66
CA SER A 339 -8.14 -9.59 11.20
C SER A 339 -8.55 -11.06 11.37
N ASN A 340 -9.54 -11.36 12.22
CA ASN A 340 -10.00 -12.73 12.47
C ASN A 340 -11.05 -13.21 11.47
N SER A 341 -11.84 -12.30 10.89
CA SER A 341 -12.90 -12.64 9.93
C SER A 341 -12.54 -12.24 8.51
N ALA A 342 -11.88 -11.08 8.34
CA ALA A 342 -11.57 -10.56 7.03
C ALA A 342 -10.17 -10.98 6.56
N GLN A 343 -10.01 -11.30 5.27
CA GLN A 343 -8.75 -11.78 4.70
C GLN A 343 -8.20 -10.83 3.64
N ILE A 344 -6.92 -10.49 3.75
CA ILE A 344 -6.16 -9.76 2.72
C ILE A 344 -5.15 -10.74 2.11
N MET A 345 -5.40 -11.16 0.88
CA MET A 345 -4.62 -12.17 0.16
C MET A 345 -3.80 -11.53 -0.97
N GLY A 346 -2.69 -12.18 -1.30
CA GLY A 346 -1.90 -11.89 -2.50
C GLY A 346 -0.60 -12.67 -2.50
N ASP A 347 0.26 -12.37 -3.47
CA ASP A 347 1.52 -13.09 -3.62
C ASP A 347 2.49 -12.74 -2.47
N PRO A 348 3.01 -13.75 -1.74
CA PRO A 348 3.91 -13.53 -0.62
C PRO A 348 5.12 -12.68 -1.02
N GLY A 349 5.35 -11.61 -0.27
CA GLY A 349 6.43 -10.66 -0.49
C GLY A 349 6.12 -9.58 -1.52
N ILE A 350 4.94 -9.53 -2.13
CA ILE A 350 4.57 -8.44 -3.05
C ILE A 350 3.73 -7.39 -2.33
N ILE A 351 2.61 -7.79 -1.74
CA ILE A 351 1.59 -6.88 -1.21
C ILE A 351 2.14 -5.94 -0.13
N GLY A 352 2.96 -6.45 0.79
CA GLY A 352 3.58 -5.66 1.85
C GLY A 352 4.53 -4.57 1.36
N THR A 353 5.00 -4.63 0.10
CA THR A 353 5.85 -3.58 -0.50
C THR A 353 5.07 -2.41 -1.07
N VAL A 354 3.82 -2.66 -1.50
CA VAL A 354 2.96 -1.67 -2.14
C VAL A 354 2.04 -1.00 -1.13
N ILE A 355 1.72 -1.64 0.00
CA ILE A 355 0.97 -1.01 1.09
C ILE A 355 1.69 0.26 1.59
N SER A 356 0.91 1.32 1.75
CA SER A 356 1.35 2.62 2.23
C SER A 356 0.41 3.14 3.31
N VAL A 357 0.99 3.54 4.44
CA VAL A 357 0.30 4.21 5.55
C VAL A 357 1.14 5.43 5.92
N LYS A 358 0.55 6.63 5.88
CA LYS A 358 1.31 7.89 6.04
C LYS A 358 1.70 8.19 7.48
N THR A 359 0.88 7.79 8.45
CA THR A 359 1.00 8.20 9.85
C THR A 359 0.74 7.03 10.79
N LEU A 360 1.44 6.97 11.92
CA LEU A 360 1.15 5.99 12.96
C LEU A 360 -0.14 6.32 13.72
N GLN A 361 -0.33 7.61 14.05
CA GLN A 361 -1.51 8.10 14.74
C GLN A 361 -2.79 7.72 13.96
N GLY A 362 -3.75 7.10 14.65
CA GLY A 362 -4.98 6.56 14.05
C GLY A 362 -4.84 5.17 13.42
N ASN A 363 -3.61 4.73 13.12
CA ASN A 363 -3.34 3.53 12.32
C ASN A 363 -2.59 2.42 13.10
N GLU A 364 -2.42 2.56 14.41
CA GLU A 364 -1.74 1.58 15.26
C GLU A 364 -2.42 0.20 15.23
N ASN A 365 -3.75 0.20 15.40
CA ASN A 365 -4.56 -1.01 15.34
C ASN A 365 -4.60 -1.58 13.92
N LEU A 366 -4.72 -0.73 12.90
CA LEU A 366 -4.64 -1.16 11.50
C LEU A 366 -3.35 -1.93 11.23
N LEU A 367 -2.19 -1.34 11.57
CA LEU A 367 -0.89 -1.98 11.31
C LEU A 367 -0.77 -3.31 12.08
N ARG A 368 -1.27 -3.38 13.32
CA ARG A 368 -1.30 -4.63 14.09
C ARG A 368 -2.19 -5.69 13.43
N ASN A 369 -3.38 -5.31 12.99
CA ASN A 369 -4.33 -6.21 12.33
C ASN A 369 -3.77 -6.71 11.00
N LEU A 370 -3.13 -5.84 10.20
CA LEU A 370 -2.44 -6.23 8.96
C LEU A 370 -1.36 -7.29 9.21
N ILE A 371 -0.52 -7.08 10.22
CA ILE A 371 0.52 -8.04 10.59
C ILE A 371 -0.11 -9.37 10.98
N GLN A 372 -1.11 -9.36 11.87
CA GLN A 372 -1.79 -10.57 12.31
C GLN A 372 -2.44 -11.32 11.13
N ASN A 373 -3.10 -10.59 10.24
CA ASN A 373 -3.78 -11.12 9.08
C ASN A 373 -2.82 -11.81 8.10
N PHE A 374 -1.69 -11.16 7.78
CA PHE A 374 -0.66 -11.77 6.93
C PHE A 374 0.01 -12.98 7.59
N ARG A 375 0.24 -12.95 8.91
CA ARG A 375 0.79 -14.11 9.64
C ARG A 375 -0.15 -15.31 9.64
N GLN A 376 -1.44 -15.08 9.86
CA GLN A 376 -2.46 -16.14 9.85
C GLN A 376 -2.61 -16.81 8.48
N GLN A 377 -2.32 -16.07 7.41
CA GLN A 377 -2.35 -16.55 6.03
C GLN A 377 -0.98 -17.01 5.52
N GLU A 378 0.02 -17.18 6.40
CA GLU A 378 1.38 -17.61 6.05
C GLU A 378 2.14 -16.67 5.07
N GLN A 379 1.66 -15.44 4.86
CA GLN A 379 2.32 -14.36 4.12
C GLN A 379 3.38 -13.67 5.01
N ILE A 380 4.37 -14.45 5.45
CA ILE A 380 5.38 -14.07 6.46
C ILE A 380 6.22 -12.86 6.01
N GLU A 381 6.56 -12.76 4.73
CA GLU A 381 7.34 -11.64 4.20
C GLU A 381 6.57 -10.32 4.21
N ASP A 382 5.27 -10.34 3.92
CA ASP A 382 4.44 -9.14 3.94
C ASP A 382 4.20 -8.65 5.36
N ALA A 383 3.93 -9.58 6.29
CA ALA A 383 3.88 -9.28 7.72
C ALA A 383 5.17 -8.59 8.20
N ASN A 384 6.33 -9.10 7.82
CA ASN A 384 7.64 -8.51 8.11
C ASN A 384 7.77 -7.10 7.53
N LYS A 385 7.28 -6.85 6.31
CA LYS A 385 7.30 -5.52 5.69
C LYS A 385 6.41 -4.52 6.42
N ILE A 386 5.22 -4.93 6.84
CA ILE A 386 4.33 -4.06 7.65
C ILE A 386 4.91 -3.81 9.04
N GLU A 387 5.54 -4.80 9.68
CA GLU A 387 6.26 -4.62 10.94
C GLU A 387 7.40 -3.60 10.81
N TYR A 388 8.18 -3.69 9.72
CA TYR A 388 9.22 -2.71 9.41
C TYR A 388 8.64 -1.31 9.20
N LEU A 389 7.57 -1.18 8.41
CA LEU A 389 6.86 0.09 8.18
C LEU A 389 6.38 0.69 9.51
N ARG A 390 5.75 -0.11 10.37
CA ARG A 390 5.31 0.32 11.69
C ARG A 390 6.47 0.85 12.54
N ALA A 391 7.61 0.14 12.56
CA ALA A 391 8.79 0.59 13.29
C ALA A 391 9.37 1.89 12.72
N GLN A 392 9.37 2.09 11.40
CA GLN A 392 9.77 3.36 10.78
C GLN A 392 8.85 4.53 11.18
N LEU A 393 7.54 4.30 11.20
CA LEU A 393 6.56 5.30 11.62
C LEU A 393 6.70 5.64 13.11
N MET A 394 6.93 4.64 13.97
CA MET A 394 7.27 4.84 15.38
C MET A 394 8.54 5.68 15.56
N LEU A 395 9.60 5.37 14.80
CA LEU A 395 10.85 6.12 14.84
C LEU A 395 10.63 7.60 14.45
N LYS A 396 9.83 7.84 13.40
CA LYS A 396 9.45 9.18 12.96
C LYS A 396 8.67 9.93 14.04
N GLN A 397 7.74 9.25 14.72
CA GLN A 397 6.98 9.82 15.83
C GLN A 397 7.86 10.14 17.04
N PHE A 398 8.79 9.26 17.44
CA PHE A 398 9.71 9.55 18.53
C PHE A 398 10.63 10.72 18.20
N LYS A 399 11.20 10.77 16.98
CA LYS A 399 11.99 11.92 16.53
C LYS A 399 11.19 13.21 16.64
N ARG A 400 9.92 13.18 16.24
CA ARG A 400 9.02 14.33 16.33
C ARG A 400 8.75 14.73 17.79
N ASN A 401 8.55 13.77 18.68
CA ASN A 401 8.34 14.04 20.12
C ASN A 401 9.57 14.63 20.81
N ILE A 402 10.79 14.31 20.35
CA ILE A 402 12.05 14.83 20.91
C ILE A 402 12.39 16.23 20.36
N PHE A 403 12.29 16.42 19.04
CA PHE A 403 12.80 17.62 18.36
C PHE A 403 11.69 18.56 17.83
N GLY A 404 10.44 18.12 17.85
CA GLY A 404 9.31 18.88 17.33
C GLY A 404 8.94 20.09 18.18
N VAL A 405 8.37 21.09 17.53
CA VAL A 405 7.82 22.28 18.18
C VAL A 405 6.47 21.91 18.81
N ASP A 406 6.39 21.92 20.12
CA ASP A 406 5.15 21.62 20.85
C ASP A 406 4.17 22.81 20.80
N LEU A 407 3.01 22.59 20.20
CA LEU A 407 1.96 23.61 20.06
C LEU A 407 1.53 24.22 21.39
N ASN A 408 1.52 23.42 22.46
CA ASN A 408 1.02 23.86 23.76
C ASN A 408 2.02 24.74 24.51
N THR A 409 3.32 24.62 24.23
CA THR A 409 4.38 25.31 25.00
C THR A 409 5.23 26.26 24.15
N ALA A 410 5.23 26.13 22.82
CA ALA A 410 6.10 26.91 21.93
C ALA A 410 5.85 28.43 21.98
N SER A 411 6.91 29.20 21.77
CA SER A 411 6.81 30.65 21.55
C SER A 411 6.33 30.96 20.14
N MET A 412 5.86 32.20 19.94
CA MET A 412 5.49 32.72 18.61
C MET A 412 6.58 32.51 17.55
N SER A 413 7.82 32.82 17.91
CA SER A 413 8.98 32.64 17.02
C SER A 413 9.22 31.18 16.64
N ARG A 414 9.02 30.24 17.56
CA ARG A 414 9.16 28.80 17.30
C ARG A 414 8.04 28.26 16.41
N LEU A 415 6.81 28.74 16.56
CA LEU A 415 5.70 28.38 15.67
C LEU A 415 5.96 28.88 14.24
N ILE A 416 6.45 30.12 14.08
CA ILE A 416 6.83 30.64 12.77
C ILE A 416 7.97 29.81 12.15
N TYR A 417 8.98 29.47 12.94
CA TYR A 417 10.08 28.60 12.50
C TYR A 417 9.59 27.20 12.06
N ALA A 418 8.58 26.64 12.74
CA ALA A 418 7.98 25.37 12.35
C ALA A 418 7.30 25.44 10.96
N GLY A 419 6.88 26.63 10.54
CA GLY A 419 6.34 26.89 9.19
C GLY A 419 4.95 27.55 9.17
N PHE A 420 4.40 27.92 10.33
CA PHE A 420 3.15 28.68 10.43
C PHE A 420 3.35 30.14 10.06
N THR A 421 2.32 30.77 9.48
CA THR A 421 2.30 32.22 9.32
C THR A 421 2.09 32.92 10.67
N ARG A 422 2.35 34.23 10.73
CA ARG A 422 2.14 35.01 11.96
C ARG A 422 0.68 35.00 12.40
N GLU A 423 -0.26 34.94 11.47
CA GLU A 423 -1.68 34.85 11.81
C GLU A 423 -2.06 33.48 12.38
N GLN A 424 -1.64 32.40 11.72
CA GLN A 424 -1.89 31.02 12.18
C GLN A 424 -1.27 30.78 13.56
N ALA A 425 -0.05 31.26 13.78
CA ALA A 425 0.62 31.12 15.07
C ALA A 425 -0.11 31.88 16.19
N ASN A 426 -0.63 33.08 15.94
CA ASN A 426 -1.44 33.81 16.92
C ASN A 426 -2.72 33.05 17.30
N GLU A 427 -3.35 32.40 16.34
CA GLU A 427 -4.57 31.62 16.59
C GLU A 427 -4.31 30.39 17.46
N ILE A 428 -3.22 29.66 17.16
CA ILE A 428 -2.73 28.55 18.00
C ILE A 428 -2.46 29.03 19.44
N LEU A 429 -1.78 30.16 19.60
CA LEU A 429 -1.48 30.74 20.91
C LEU A 429 -2.76 31.13 21.68
N ASN A 430 -3.77 31.67 21.00
CA ASN A 430 -5.03 32.04 21.62
C ASN A 430 -5.85 30.81 22.04
N LEU A 431 -5.88 29.77 21.21
CA LEU A 431 -6.68 28.58 21.48
C LEU A 431 -6.08 27.67 22.54
N ARG A 432 -4.76 27.49 22.57
CA ARG A 432 -4.12 26.64 23.60
C ARG A 432 -4.35 27.15 25.03
N ILE A 433 -4.58 28.46 25.20
CA ILE A 433 -4.91 29.06 26.50
C ILE A 433 -6.31 28.64 26.94
N LYS A 434 -7.26 28.52 26.00
CA LYS A 434 -8.64 28.07 26.27
C LYS A 434 -8.70 26.56 26.45
N GLN A 435 -8.05 25.82 25.55
CA GLN A 435 -8.02 24.37 25.55
C GLN A 435 -6.69 23.89 24.94
N PRO A 436 -5.86 23.14 25.69
CA PRO A 436 -4.62 22.59 25.15
C PRO A 436 -4.93 21.55 24.07
N PHE A 437 -4.11 21.55 23.02
CA PHE A 437 -4.19 20.57 21.93
C PHE A 437 -3.86 19.18 22.47
N ARG A 438 -4.77 18.22 22.27
CA ARG A 438 -4.58 16.82 22.68
C ARG A 438 -3.93 15.98 21.60
N ASN A 439 -4.10 16.38 20.35
CA ASN A 439 -3.59 15.71 19.18
C ASN A 439 -3.29 16.73 18.09
N LEU A 440 -2.45 16.34 17.13
CA LEU A 440 -2.06 17.22 16.05
C LEU A 440 -3.20 17.44 15.04
N THR A 441 -4.25 16.62 15.01
CA THR A 441 -5.39 16.83 14.10
C THR A 441 -6.28 17.99 14.53
N GLU A 442 -6.25 18.41 15.79
CA GLU A 442 -7.05 19.54 16.29
C GLU A 442 -6.68 20.90 15.69
N ILE A 443 -5.47 21.08 15.14
CA ILE A 443 -5.13 22.29 14.38
C ILE A 443 -5.92 22.41 13.07
N LEU A 444 -6.46 21.32 12.51
CA LEU A 444 -7.36 21.40 11.33
C LEU A 444 -8.75 21.96 11.67
N LYS A 445 -9.08 22.11 12.96
CA LYS A 445 -10.32 22.81 13.39
C LYS A 445 -10.17 24.33 13.37
N LEU A 446 -8.98 24.84 13.10
CA LEU A 446 -8.69 26.27 13.02
C LEU A 446 -9.03 26.75 11.61
N ASP A 447 -9.88 27.79 11.52
CA ASP A 447 -10.36 28.31 10.23
C ASP A 447 -9.21 28.75 9.32
N LYS A 448 -8.07 29.19 9.88
CA LYS A 448 -6.90 29.66 9.12
C LYS A 448 -5.84 28.59 8.83
N ILE A 449 -6.03 27.36 9.28
CA ILE A 449 -5.08 26.26 9.02
C ILE A 449 -5.73 25.26 8.07
N ASP A 450 -5.34 25.34 6.81
CA ASP A 450 -5.74 24.41 5.78
C ASP A 450 -4.92 23.10 5.82
N LEU A 451 -5.40 22.10 5.07
CA LEU A 451 -4.73 20.81 4.93
C LEU A 451 -3.31 20.95 4.37
N ALA A 452 -3.07 21.92 3.48
CA ALA A 452 -1.75 22.18 2.92
C ALA A 452 -0.76 22.66 3.99
N THR A 453 -1.17 23.60 4.85
CA THR A 453 -0.37 24.04 6.00
C THR A 453 -0.12 22.88 6.96
N TYR A 454 -1.14 22.09 7.26
CA TYR A 454 -1.02 20.91 8.11
C TYR A 454 0.04 19.93 7.57
N ILE A 455 -0.03 19.55 6.29
CA ILE A 455 0.95 18.66 5.66
C ILE A 455 2.37 19.26 5.73
N LYS A 456 2.50 20.57 5.50
CA LYS A 456 3.77 21.29 5.54
C LYS A 456 4.44 21.26 6.92
N VAL A 457 3.66 21.40 8.00
CA VAL A 457 4.17 21.50 9.37
C VAL A 457 4.14 20.17 10.14
N TYR A 458 3.45 19.14 9.62
CA TYR A 458 3.22 17.85 10.28
C TYR A 458 4.48 17.20 10.85
N ASP A 459 5.59 17.25 10.10
CA ASP A 459 6.85 16.61 10.49
C ASP A 459 7.66 17.42 11.52
N ARG A 460 7.25 18.66 11.81
CA ARG A 460 7.99 19.63 12.65
C ARG A 460 7.30 19.98 13.96
N VAL A 461 6.05 19.54 14.13
CA VAL A 461 5.17 20.00 15.20
C VAL A 461 4.65 18.82 16.00
N VAL A 462 4.42 19.00 17.29
CA VAL A 462 3.74 18.02 18.16
C VAL A 462 2.67 18.69 19.01
N ALA A 463 1.69 17.90 19.44
CA ALA A 463 0.71 18.30 20.45
C ALA A 463 0.85 17.34 21.64
N ASN A 464 1.77 17.64 22.54
CA ASN A 464 1.93 16.85 23.76
C ASN A 464 0.90 17.33 24.79
N ARG A 465 0.23 16.40 25.48
CA ARG A 465 -0.74 16.74 26.52
C ARG A 465 -0.05 17.59 27.57
N TYR A 466 -0.47 18.84 27.73
CA TYR A 466 0.04 19.70 28.79
C TYR A 466 -0.34 19.06 30.14
N GLN A 467 0.65 18.60 30.91
CA GLN A 467 0.47 17.91 32.19
C GLN A 467 0.00 18.81 33.35
N GLY A 468 -0.36 20.08 33.07
CA GLY A 468 -0.87 21.01 34.09
C GLY A 468 -2.31 20.77 34.53
N GLU A 469 -2.97 19.71 34.07
CA GLU A 469 -4.31 19.29 34.49
C GLU A 469 -4.24 17.97 35.28
N GLN A 470 -3.42 17.94 36.34
CA GLN A 470 -3.68 17.08 37.50
C GLN A 470 -4.27 17.95 38.59
N ASP A 471 -5.46 17.57 39.05
CA ASP A 471 -6.24 18.06 40.19
C ASP A 471 -5.85 19.43 40.77
N LYS A 472 -6.79 20.39 40.64
CA LYS A 472 -6.79 21.67 41.37
C LYS A 472 -6.91 21.54 42.89
N ASP A 473 -6.84 20.32 43.44
CA ASP A 473 -6.77 20.07 44.87
C ASP A 473 -5.45 19.39 45.22
N THR A 474 -4.46 20.18 45.62
CA THR A 474 -3.61 19.92 46.79
C THR A 474 -2.56 21.02 46.92
N LYS A 475 -2.66 21.83 47.99
CA LYS A 475 -1.54 22.61 48.53
C LYS A 475 -0.30 21.71 48.64
N THR A 476 0.64 21.80 47.71
CA THR A 476 1.86 21.01 47.74
C THR A 476 3.05 21.86 47.29
N GLY A 477 4.08 21.88 48.14
CA GLY A 477 5.17 22.86 48.10
C GLY A 477 6.02 22.85 46.82
N TRP A 478 6.88 23.87 46.69
CA TRP A 478 7.75 24.14 45.53
C TRP A 478 8.49 22.91 44.97
N LYS A 479 8.82 21.93 45.81
CA LYS A 479 9.40 20.63 45.40
C LYS A 479 8.50 19.83 44.44
N LYS A 480 7.18 19.78 44.67
CA LYS A 480 6.23 19.05 43.80
C LYS A 480 6.05 19.79 42.46
N VAL A 481 5.96 21.12 42.50
CA VAL A 481 5.88 21.97 41.31
C VAL A 481 7.12 21.88 40.42
N VAL A 482 8.33 21.85 41.01
CA VAL A 482 9.57 21.66 40.25
C VAL A 482 9.68 20.23 39.71
N PHE A 483 9.27 19.24 40.50
CA PHE A 483 9.31 17.84 40.10
C PHE A 483 8.36 17.56 38.93
N ASP A 484 7.11 18.03 39.01
CA ASP A 484 6.08 17.76 38.00
C ASP A 484 6.30 18.57 36.70
N ASN A 485 6.83 19.80 36.78
CA ASN A 485 6.99 20.67 35.60
C ASN A 485 8.35 20.58 34.91
N TYR A 486 9.41 20.12 35.60
CA TYR A 486 10.75 20.06 35.01
C TYR A 486 11.36 18.67 35.03
N ILE A 487 11.20 17.93 36.13
CA ILE A 487 11.87 16.63 36.30
C ILE A 487 11.14 15.53 35.54
N ILE A 488 9.82 15.38 35.70
CA ILE A 488 9.01 14.38 34.98
C ILE A 488 9.11 14.55 33.45
N PRO A 489 8.95 15.75 32.86
CA PRO A 489 9.09 15.94 31.42
C PRO A 489 10.51 15.66 30.91
N LEU A 490 11.54 15.99 31.70
CA LEU A 490 12.94 15.68 31.37
C LEU A 490 13.17 14.16 31.34
N PHE A 491 12.72 13.42 32.35
CA PHE A 491 12.81 11.96 32.37
C PHE A 491 12.02 11.32 31.21
N ASN A 492 10.82 11.82 30.91
CA ASN A 492 10.03 11.35 29.77
C ASN A 492 10.72 11.61 28.42
N SER A 493 11.37 12.77 28.28
CA SER A 493 12.15 13.11 27.09
C SER A 493 13.38 12.21 26.96
N ILE A 494 14.12 11.96 28.05
CA ILE A 494 15.26 11.03 28.08
C ILE A 494 14.79 9.61 27.74
N ASN A 495 13.68 9.14 28.32
CA ASN A 495 13.13 7.82 28.04
C ASN A 495 12.71 7.69 26.56
N THR A 496 12.06 8.71 26.01
CA THR A 496 11.70 8.75 24.58
C THR A 496 12.95 8.75 23.70
N ALA A 497 14.00 9.48 24.08
CA ALA A 497 15.28 9.49 23.38
C ALA A 497 16.01 8.14 23.43
N LEU A 498 15.94 7.43 24.57
CA LEU A 498 16.48 6.08 24.70
C LEU A 498 15.73 5.09 23.81
N HIS A 499 14.40 5.10 23.80
CA HIS A 499 13.61 4.26 22.90
C HIS A 499 13.84 4.60 21.43
N TRP A 500 14.00 5.88 21.09
CA TRP A 500 14.38 6.30 19.74
C TRP A 500 15.75 5.75 19.34
N LEU A 501 16.74 5.78 20.24
CA LEU A 501 18.07 5.25 20.01
C LEU A 501 18.04 3.73 19.85
N GLU A 502 17.38 3.02 20.77
CA GLU A 502 17.21 1.57 20.73
C GLU A 502 16.58 1.12 19.41
N LEU A 503 15.45 1.74 19.03
CA LEU A 503 14.77 1.44 17.78
C LEU A 503 15.61 1.79 16.56
N SER A 504 16.39 2.88 16.60
CA SER A 504 17.33 3.25 15.54
C SER A 504 18.39 2.17 15.34
N VAL A 505 18.99 1.68 16.43
CA VAL A 505 20.00 0.61 16.40
C VAL A 505 19.39 -0.68 15.83
N LEU A 506 18.21 -1.08 16.31
CA LEU A 506 17.51 -2.27 15.79
C LEU A 506 17.17 -2.15 14.30
N LEU A 507 16.69 -0.99 13.85
CA LEU A 507 16.38 -0.75 12.44
C LEU A 507 17.62 -0.78 11.56
N LEU A 508 18.73 -0.18 12.00
CA LEU A 508 19.98 -0.15 11.22
C LEU A 508 20.65 -1.53 11.16
N LEU A 509 20.72 -2.26 12.28
CA LEU A 509 21.46 -3.53 12.34
C LEU A 509 20.65 -4.75 11.90
N SER A 510 19.32 -4.69 11.91
CA SER A 510 18.46 -5.85 11.59
C SER A 510 17.20 -5.57 10.77
N GLY A 511 16.91 -4.30 10.45
CA GLY A 511 15.62 -3.93 9.89
C GLY A 511 14.47 -4.27 10.85
N TYR A 512 14.68 -4.08 12.15
CA TYR A 512 13.73 -4.50 13.19
C TYR A 512 13.42 -6.01 13.16
N GLY A 513 14.43 -6.84 12.88
CA GLY A 513 14.32 -8.29 12.88
C GLY A 513 13.62 -8.88 11.67
N THR A 514 13.50 -8.12 10.59
CA THR A 514 12.78 -8.52 9.37
C THR A 514 13.72 -8.91 8.22
N ARG A 515 15.02 -8.65 8.37
CA ARG A 515 16.03 -8.84 7.30
C ARG A 515 17.20 -9.68 7.79
N PHE A 516 17.15 -10.98 7.53
CA PHE A 516 18.23 -11.91 7.90
C PHE A 516 19.56 -11.58 7.21
N GLU A 517 19.54 -11.27 5.91
CA GLU A 517 20.74 -10.94 5.14
C GLU A 517 21.52 -9.74 5.73
N LEU A 518 20.79 -8.74 6.23
CA LEU A 518 21.38 -7.57 6.88
C LEU A 518 22.11 -7.96 8.17
N VAL A 519 21.47 -8.76 9.03
CA VAL A 519 22.08 -9.24 10.28
C VAL A 519 23.28 -10.13 9.97
N ALA A 520 23.19 -11.02 8.99
CA ALA A 520 24.31 -11.84 8.55
C ALA A 520 25.49 -10.98 8.07
N GLY A 521 25.22 -9.95 7.26
CA GLY A 521 26.24 -9.00 6.79
C GLY A 521 26.94 -8.25 7.92
N VAL A 522 26.18 -7.73 8.89
CA VAL A 522 26.70 -7.07 10.10
C VAL A 522 27.65 -7.98 10.88
N GLY A 523 27.27 -9.24 11.09
CA GLY A 523 28.11 -10.21 11.79
C GLY A 523 29.38 -10.59 11.03
N ILE A 524 29.29 -10.79 9.71
CA ILE A 524 30.47 -11.12 8.87
C ILE A 524 31.51 -9.99 8.95
N VAL A 525 31.09 -8.73 8.86
CA VAL A 525 32.00 -7.58 8.99
C VAL A 525 32.63 -7.53 10.38
N ALA A 526 31.85 -7.75 11.44
CA ALA A 526 32.37 -7.77 12.80
C ALA A 526 33.38 -8.91 13.03
N ILE A 527 33.06 -10.13 12.55
CA ILE A 527 33.94 -11.30 12.64
C ILE A 527 35.25 -11.04 11.88
N ALA A 528 35.16 -10.46 10.69
CA ALA A 528 36.32 -10.12 9.87
C ALA A 528 37.24 -9.11 10.58
N TYR A 529 36.64 -8.04 11.14
CA TYR A 529 37.34 -7.00 11.90
C TYR A 529 38.07 -7.58 13.11
N PHE A 530 37.36 -8.32 13.97
CA PHE A 530 37.98 -8.90 15.16
C PHE A 530 39.04 -9.94 14.82
N GLY A 531 38.85 -10.74 13.77
CA GLY A 531 39.88 -11.66 13.27
C GLY A 531 41.19 -10.93 12.93
N LEU A 532 41.09 -9.77 12.26
CA LEU A 532 42.26 -8.92 11.96
C LEU A 532 42.88 -8.30 13.23
N VAL A 533 42.05 -7.83 14.17
CA VAL A 533 42.53 -7.26 15.44
C VAL A 533 43.28 -8.30 16.27
N PHE A 534 42.74 -9.52 16.43
CA PHE A 534 43.41 -10.58 17.18
C PHE A 534 44.69 -11.04 16.49
N TRP A 535 44.67 -11.20 15.16
CA TRP A 535 45.88 -11.48 14.40
C TRP A 535 46.94 -10.39 14.65
N PHE A 536 46.56 -9.11 14.58
CA PHE A 536 47.48 -8.00 14.78
C PHE A 536 48.10 -7.99 16.19
N VAL A 537 47.28 -8.14 17.23
CA VAL A 537 47.73 -8.20 18.63
C VAL A 537 48.59 -9.43 18.89
N ASP A 538 48.25 -10.57 18.28
CA ASP A 538 48.97 -11.83 18.43
C ASP A 538 50.28 -11.83 17.64
N ARG A 539 50.39 -11.15 16.51
CA ARG A 539 51.58 -11.17 15.65
C ARG A 539 52.52 -9.99 15.79
N VAL A 540 52.11 -8.92 16.47
CA VAL A 540 52.92 -7.70 16.62
C VAL A 540 53.13 -7.40 18.10
N ARG A 541 54.03 -8.16 18.76
CA ARG A 541 54.25 -8.07 20.22
C ARG A 541 55.59 -7.48 20.60
N ARG A 542 56.68 -8.21 20.31
CA ARG A 542 58.01 -8.00 20.88
C ARG A 542 58.94 -7.45 19.81
N GLN A 543 59.75 -6.46 20.17
CA GLN A 543 60.82 -5.94 19.30
C GLN A 543 62.21 -6.49 19.68
N HIS A 544 62.44 -6.81 20.96
CA HIS A 544 63.72 -7.34 21.46
C HIS A 544 63.55 -8.40 22.57
N PRO A 545 64.44 -9.41 22.66
CA PRO A 545 65.59 -9.65 21.80
C PRO A 545 65.22 -10.37 20.49
N THR A 546 64.15 -11.18 20.46
CA THR A 546 63.60 -11.79 19.24
C THR A 546 62.32 -11.05 18.82
N PRO A 547 62.28 -10.42 17.64
CA PRO A 547 61.08 -9.76 17.17
C PRO A 547 60.04 -10.81 16.77
N ILE A 548 58.81 -10.64 17.25
CA ILE A 548 57.66 -11.45 16.81
C ILE A 548 56.88 -10.57 15.85
N LEU A 549 57.00 -10.88 14.55
CA LEU A 549 56.35 -10.20 13.44
C LEU A 549 55.77 -11.23 12.46
N PRO A 550 54.66 -10.93 11.78
CA PRO A 550 54.07 -11.84 10.81
C PRO A 550 54.97 -11.99 9.58
N THR A 551 54.96 -13.17 8.97
CA THR A 551 55.62 -13.39 7.68
C THR A 551 54.87 -12.68 6.54
N SER A 552 55.55 -12.40 5.42
CA SER A 552 54.92 -11.77 4.26
C SER A 552 53.78 -12.62 3.69
N SER A 553 53.95 -13.94 3.63
CA SER A 553 52.92 -14.87 3.16
C SER A 553 51.69 -14.87 4.05
N GLU A 554 51.88 -14.93 5.37
CA GLU A 554 50.77 -14.86 6.34
C GLU A 554 50.04 -13.51 6.26
N THR A 555 50.78 -12.41 6.15
CA THR A 555 50.20 -11.07 6.00
C THR A 555 49.35 -10.96 4.75
N ILE A 556 49.82 -11.49 3.61
CA ILE A 556 49.04 -11.53 2.36
C ILE A 556 47.76 -12.34 2.58
N TRP A 557 47.85 -13.56 3.10
CA TRP A 557 46.68 -14.42 3.31
C TRP A 557 45.66 -13.80 4.27
N MET A 558 46.12 -13.20 5.37
CA MET A 558 45.26 -12.55 6.35
C MET A 558 44.56 -11.30 5.77
N LEU A 559 45.29 -10.44 5.06
CA LEU A 559 44.70 -9.24 4.45
C LEU A 559 43.77 -9.57 3.29
N THR A 560 44.11 -10.55 2.44
CA THR A 560 43.24 -11.00 1.35
C THR A 560 41.96 -11.62 1.87
N SER A 561 42.04 -12.53 2.85
CA SER A 561 40.86 -13.14 3.46
C SER A 561 39.98 -12.12 4.21
N TYR A 562 40.59 -11.16 4.90
CA TYR A 562 39.89 -10.03 5.51
C TYR A 562 39.14 -9.20 4.47
N GLY A 563 39.79 -8.87 3.35
CA GLY A 563 39.18 -8.15 2.25
C GLY A 563 37.98 -8.89 1.65
N ILE A 564 38.11 -10.21 1.43
CA ILE A 564 37.03 -11.05 0.90
C ILE A 564 35.83 -11.10 1.86
N LEU A 565 36.04 -11.45 3.14
CA LEU A 565 34.96 -11.54 4.12
C LEU A 565 34.27 -10.18 4.32
N THR A 566 35.05 -9.11 4.42
CA THR A 566 34.51 -7.76 4.54
C THR A 566 33.72 -7.38 3.29
N SER A 567 34.18 -7.71 2.08
CA SER A 567 33.44 -7.45 0.84
C SER A 567 32.11 -8.20 0.79
N ILE A 568 32.08 -9.47 1.22
CA ILE A 568 30.84 -10.26 1.33
C ILE A 568 29.88 -9.58 2.31
N GLY A 569 30.35 -9.25 3.52
CA GLY A 569 29.53 -8.60 4.55
C GLY A 569 29.00 -7.23 4.10
N LEU A 570 29.85 -6.41 3.47
CA LEU A 570 29.46 -5.13 2.88
C LEU A 570 28.39 -5.32 1.80
N THR A 571 28.57 -6.28 0.88
CA THR A 571 27.58 -6.56 -0.18
C THR A 571 26.20 -6.87 0.42
N GLN A 572 26.16 -7.66 1.50
CA GLN A 572 24.91 -7.96 2.20
C GLN A 572 24.29 -6.72 2.88
N ILE A 573 25.10 -5.87 3.52
CA ILE A 573 24.62 -4.62 4.13
C ILE A 573 24.06 -3.66 3.08
N PHE A 574 24.73 -3.52 1.93
CA PHE A 574 24.32 -2.62 0.85
C PHE A 574 23.04 -3.08 0.14
N ARG A 575 22.81 -4.40 0.06
CA ARG A 575 21.55 -4.95 -0.47
C ARG A 575 20.42 -4.91 0.56
N GLY A 576 20.75 -5.23 1.82
CA GLY A 576 19.79 -5.44 2.88
C GLY A 576 19.43 -4.20 3.71
N SER A 577 20.17 -3.09 3.65
CA SER A 577 19.88 -1.88 4.44
C SER A 577 19.20 -0.80 3.60
N SER A 578 18.26 -0.06 4.20
CA SER A 578 17.75 1.18 3.59
C SER A 578 18.77 2.33 3.67
N HIS A 579 19.69 2.28 4.64
CA HIS A 579 20.71 3.30 4.86
C HIS A 579 22.06 2.63 5.18
N PRO A 580 22.79 2.11 4.16
CA PRO A 580 23.97 1.29 4.38
C PRO A 580 25.10 2.04 5.09
N ILE A 581 25.33 3.32 4.75
CA ILE A 581 26.38 4.12 5.40
C ILE A 581 26.09 4.32 6.89
N LEU A 582 24.84 4.66 7.26
CA LEU A 582 24.45 4.80 8.67
C LEU A 582 24.55 3.47 9.40
N THR A 583 24.27 2.36 8.73
CA THR A 583 24.43 1.02 9.29
C THR A 583 25.89 0.72 9.62
N LEU A 584 26.82 1.05 8.71
CA LEU A 584 28.26 0.88 8.93
C LEU A 584 28.78 1.78 10.05
N LEU A 585 28.32 3.03 10.11
CA LEU A 585 28.67 3.94 11.21
C LEU A 585 28.15 3.40 12.56
N CYS A 586 26.91 2.90 12.59
CA CYS A 586 26.34 2.28 13.77
C CYS A 586 27.14 1.05 14.20
N LEU A 587 27.50 0.17 13.26
CA LEU A 587 28.36 -0.98 13.54
C LEU A 587 29.74 -0.55 14.06
N ALA A 588 30.34 0.49 13.45
CA ALA A 588 31.64 1.02 13.85
C ALA A 588 31.64 1.54 15.29
N VAL A 589 30.55 2.14 15.77
CA VAL A 589 30.41 2.58 17.17
C VAL A 589 30.61 1.43 18.15
N PHE A 590 30.17 0.22 17.80
CA PHE A 590 30.37 -0.96 18.64
C PHE A 590 31.74 -1.60 18.44
N ILE A 591 32.24 -1.74 17.22
CA ILE A 591 33.45 -2.55 17.00
C ILE A 591 34.77 -1.75 17.05
N VAL A 592 34.77 -0.41 16.93
CA VAL A 592 36.02 0.36 16.77
C VAL A 592 36.52 1.03 18.06
N PRO A 593 35.72 1.83 18.82
CA PRO A 593 36.27 2.70 19.87
C PRO A 593 36.91 1.93 21.03
N ILE A 594 36.21 0.93 21.58
CA ILE A 594 36.69 0.16 22.73
C ILE A 594 37.86 -0.75 22.32
N PRO A 595 37.76 -1.57 21.25
CA PRO A 595 38.88 -2.36 20.77
C PRO A 595 40.09 -1.52 20.39
N GLY A 596 39.90 -0.40 19.67
CA GLY A 596 40.96 0.52 19.30
C GLY A 596 41.67 1.14 20.50
N PHE A 597 40.91 1.55 21.52
CA PHE A 597 41.47 2.07 22.78
C PHE A 597 42.28 0.98 23.51
N LEU A 598 41.75 -0.24 23.64
CA LEU A 598 42.44 -1.35 24.31
C LEU A 598 43.74 -1.73 23.58
N VAL A 599 43.71 -1.82 22.26
CA VAL A 599 44.90 -2.10 21.43
C VAL A 599 45.91 -0.95 21.52
N GLY A 600 45.47 0.30 21.40
CA GLY A 600 46.34 1.47 21.55
C GLY A 600 47.01 1.53 22.93
N PHE A 601 46.24 1.24 23.99
CA PHE A 601 46.75 1.20 25.36
C PHE A 601 47.73 0.04 25.61
N LEU A 602 47.47 -1.13 25.03
CA LEU A 602 48.40 -2.25 25.03
C LEU A 602 49.75 -1.85 24.41
N TYR A 603 49.71 -1.08 23.32
CA TYR A 603 50.91 -0.67 22.58
C TYR A 603 51.65 0.46 23.29
N TYR A 604 50.92 1.37 23.93
CA TYR A 604 51.46 2.43 24.77
C TYR A 604 52.20 1.88 26.00
N ARG A 605 51.69 0.83 26.65
CA ARG A 605 52.34 0.17 27.81
C ARG A 605 53.58 -0.65 27.48
N GLY A 606 53.98 -0.71 26.20
CA GLY A 606 55.27 -1.28 25.79
C GLY A 606 55.19 -2.64 25.11
N ARG A 607 54.04 -3.31 25.00
CA ARG A 607 53.86 -4.61 24.29
C ARG A 607 54.79 -5.78 24.70
N HIS A 608 55.71 -5.58 25.63
CA HIS A 608 56.76 -6.53 25.98
C HIS A 608 56.23 -7.58 26.95
N HIS A 609 56.16 -8.83 26.49
CA HIS A 609 55.76 -9.98 27.30
C HIS A 609 56.88 -11.01 27.28
N ASN A 610 57.90 -10.80 28.11
CA ASN A 610 59.10 -11.63 28.15
C ASN A 610 58.84 -13.07 28.62
N LEU A 611 57.64 -13.36 29.14
CA LEU A 611 57.23 -14.65 29.68
C LEU A 611 56.48 -15.52 28.64
N LEU A 612 56.26 -15.00 27.42
CA LEU A 612 55.50 -15.67 26.37
C LEU A 612 56.20 -15.55 25.01
N ASP A 613 56.80 -16.66 24.55
CA ASP A 613 57.46 -16.74 23.24
C ASP A 613 56.58 -17.36 22.14
N SER A 614 55.34 -17.75 22.45
CA SER A 614 54.37 -18.35 21.52
C SER A 614 52.99 -17.67 21.58
N SER A 615 52.02 -18.10 20.76
CA SER A 615 50.70 -17.46 20.62
C SER A 615 49.99 -17.17 21.96
N TYR A 616 49.26 -16.05 22.02
CA TYR A 616 48.34 -15.77 23.14
C TYR A 616 47.11 -16.67 23.07
N LEU A 617 46.88 -17.22 21.88
CA LEU A 617 45.75 -18.04 21.55
C LEU A 617 46.18 -19.50 21.40
N THR A 618 45.27 -20.40 21.73
CA THR A 618 45.45 -21.84 21.64
C THR A 618 44.44 -22.44 20.66
N GLU A 619 44.86 -23.50 19.96
CA GLU A 619 44.01 -24.34 19.12
C GLU A 619 43.84 -25.73 19.73
N ASP A 620 42.70 -26.38 19.47
CA ASP A 620 42.48 -27.78 19.85
C ASP A 620 43.30 -28.67 18.89
N ALA A 621 44.24 -29.43 19.43
CA ALA A 621 45.13 -30.33 18.70
C ALA A 621 44.43 -31.62 18.20
N SER A 622 43.13 -31.81 18.50
CA SER A 622 42.33 -32.87 17.87
C SER A 622 42.03 -32.56 16.40
N GLN A 623 41.46 -33.54 15.67
CA GLN A 623 41.16 -33.35 14.24
C GLN A 623 40.28 -32.11 14.00
N ARG A 624 40.65 -31.32 12.98
CA ARG A 624 39.84 -30.18 12.50
C ARG A 624 38.49 -30.70 12.00
N GLN A 625 37.48 -30.60 12.85
CA GLN A 625 36.10 -30.87 12.49
C GLN A 625 35.34 -29.55 12.45
N LEU A 626 34.64 -29.28 11.35
CA LEU A 626 33.69 -28.17 11.29
C LEU A 626 32.53 -28.51 12.25
N ARG A 627 32.53 -27.92 13.45
CA ARG A 627 31.51 -28.12 14.46
C ARG A 627 30.80 -26.81 14.76
N LEU A 628 29.54 -26.68 14.34
CA LEU A 628 28.61 -25.69 14.91
C LEU A 628 28.20 -26.18 16.30
N MET A 629 28.99 -25.86 17.33
CA MET A 629 28.67 -26.25 18.70
C MET A 629 27.60 -25.30 19.28
N ILE A 630 26.33 -25.71 19.23
CA ILE A 630 25.19 -24.95 19.79
C ILE A 630 25.16 -25.01 21.34
N GLY A 631 26.01 -25.81 21.98
CA GLY A 631 26.23 -25.73 23.42
C GLY A 631 27.13 -26.83 23.95
N ARG A 632 28.05 -26.47 24.86
CA ARG A 632 28.66 -27.38 25.83
C ARG A 632 28.57 -26.72 27.20
N LEU A 633 28.21 -27.50 28.22
CA LEU A 633 28.36 -27.07 29.61
C LEU A 633 29.83 -26.79 29.92
N PRO A 634 30.12 -25.80 30.78
CA PRO A 634 31.49 -25.43 31.14
C PRO A 634 32.20 -26.61 31.81
N LEU A 635 33.30 -27.06 31.21
CA LEU A 635 34.26 -27.98 31.82
C LEU A 635 35.60 -27.26 31.74
N MET A 636 35.98 -26.56 32.81
CA MET A 636 37.36 -26.11 32.96
C MET A 636 38.08 -27.25 33.67
N PRO A 637 38.84 -28.11 32.96
CA PRO A 637 39.58 -29.14 33.65
C PRO A 637 40.61 -28.47 34.57
N ARG A 638 40.43 -28.69 35.87
CA ARG A 638 41.35 -28.25 36.90
C ARG A 638 42.71 -28.95 36.78
N PHE A 639 42.74 -30.12 36.14
CA PHE A 639 43.93 -30.92 35.94
C PHE A 639 44.57 -30.66 34.58
N ILE A 640 45.90 -30.47 34.59
CA ILE A 640 46.76 -30.17 33.44
C ILE A 640 46.59 -31.19 32.30
N PHE A 641 46.38 -32.47 32.63
CA PHE A 641 46.20 -33.57 31.66
C PHE A 641 45.11 -33.33 30.59
N PHE A 642 44.00 -32.67 30.93
CA PHE A 642 42.95 -32.37 29.96
C PHE A 642 43.21 -31.08 29.16
N ARG A 643 44.22 -30.29 29.55
CA ARG A 643 44.73 -29.12 28.82
C ARG A 643 45.74 -29.51 27.76
N ASP A 644 46.36 -30.69 27.85
CA ASP A 644 47.29 -31.24 26.84
C ASP A 644 46.66 -31.42 25.44
N ARG A 645 45.33 -31.27 25.33
CA ARG A 645 44.63 -31.19 24.05
C ARG A 645 44.80 -29.84 23.34
N TYR A 646 45.19 -28.77 24.03
CA TYR A 646 45.30 -27.44 23.47
C TYR A 646 46.76 -27.06 23.27
N MET A 647 47.12 -26.62 22.07
CA MET A 647 48.46 -26.14 21.75
C MET A 647 48.43 -24.68 21.28
N PRO A 648 49.52 -23.89 21.49
CA PRO A 648 49.61 -22.54 20.93
C PRO A 648 49.42 -22.57 19.41
N ILE A 649 48.75 -21.54 18.85
CA ILE A 649 48.61 -21.43 17.39
C ILE A 649 49.99 -21.52 16.73
N LEU A 650 50.15 -22.48 15.83
CA LEU A 650 51.38 -22.67 15.07
C LEU A 650 51.54 -21.59 14.01
N TRP A 651 52.64 -20.87 14.08
CA TRP A 651 52.89 -19.68 13.28
C TRP A 651 53.42 -19.96 11.88
N ASP A 652 54.13 -21.08 11.70
CA ASP A 652 54.87 -21.41 10.48
C ASP A 652 54.05 -22.17 9.43
N ARG A 653 52.71 -22.18 9.56
CA ARG A 653 51.80 -22.90 8.66
C ARG A 653 51.05 -21.92 7.76
N GLY A 654 50.91 -22.25 6.48
CA GLY A 654 50.18 -21.42 5.50
C GLY A 654 48.69 -21.22 5.79
N TRP A 655 48.12 -22.00 6.72
CA TRP A 655 46.73 -21.93 7.15
C TRP A 655 46.55 -21.36 8.57
N SER A 656 47.60 -20.82 9.18
CA SER A 656 47.55 -20.26 10.55
C SER A 656 46.53 -19.14 10.69
N TRP A 657 46.33 -18.34 9.62
CA TRP A 657 45.38 -17.23 9.57
C TRP A 657 43.92 -17.64 9.82
N LEU A 658 43.52 -18.88 9.47
CA LEU A 658 42.15 -19.37 9.69
C LEU A 658 41.78 -19.46 11.17
N ASN A 659 42.77 -19.68 12.04
CA ASN A 659 42.56 -19.83 13.47
C ASN A 659 42.04 -18.54 14.12
N TYR A 660 42.38 -17.37 13.57
CA TYR A 660 41.87 -16.09 14.06
C TYR A 660 40.39 -15.88 13.74
N TYR A 661 39.92 -16.35 12.57
CA TYR A 661 38.49 -16.32 12.25
C TYR A 661 37.71 -17.36 13.01
N ASP A 662 38.26 -18.55 13.19
CA ASP A 662 37.62 -19.58 14.02
C ASP A 662 37.54 -19.11 15.50
N PHE A 663 38.58 -18.45 16.02
CA PHE A 663 38.54 -17.80 17.33
C PHE A 663 37.46 -16.71 17.40
N SER A 664 37.45 -15.83 16.41
CA SER A 664 36.46 -14.75 16.28
C SER A 664 35.03 -15.30 16.20
N LEU A 665 34.78 -16.33 15.40
CA LEU A 665 33.48 -17.01 15.28
C LEU A 665 33.04 -17.65 16.59
N ASN A 666 33.94 -18.34 17.30
CA ASN A 666 33.61 -18.93 18.59
C ASN A 666 33.26 -17.84 19.61
N ASN A 667 34.01 -16.76 19.68
CA ASN A 667 33.70 -15.67 20.60
C ASN A 667 32.44 -14.91 20.20
N PHE A 668 32.18 -14.75 18.91
CA PHE A 668 31.04 -14.00 18.42
C PHE A 668 29.74 -14.82 18.40
N LEU A 669 29.78 -16.15 18.36
CA LEU A 669 28.59 -17.00 18.18
C LEU A 669 28.33 -18.04 19.30
N LYS A 670 29.16 -18.16 20.34
CA LYS A 670 29.03 -19.27 21.31
C LYS A 670 28.56 -18.84 22.69
N PHE A 671 27.75 -19.70 23.33
CA PHE A 671 27.29 -19.56 24.71
C PHE A 671 28.26 -20.18 25.73
N GLY A 672 28.67 -19.40 26.73
CA GLY A 672 29.37 -19.88 27.94
C GLY A 672 30.84 -19.43 28.09
N PHE A 673 31.33 -19.46 29.34
CA PHE A 673 32.63 -18.93 29.81
C PHE A 673 33.88 -19.72 29.38
N ASN A 674 33.72 -20.78 28.59
CA ASN A 674 34.77 -21.76 28.36
C ASN A 674 35.44 -21.54 27.00
N ASP A 675 36.01 -20.35 26.79
CA ASP A 675 36.86 -20.10 25.63
C ASP A 675 38.27 -20.63 25.94
N LEU A 676 38.44 -21.95 25.75
CA LEU A 676 39.69 -22.70 25.93
C LEU A 676 40.80 -22.27 24.93
N ARG A 677 40.53 -21.23 24.14
CA ARG A 677 41.42 -20.65 23.14
C ARG A 677 42.24 -19.47 23.64
N LEU A 678 42.00 -19.00 24.86
CA LEU A 678 42.89 -18.06 25.54
C LEU A 678 43.91 -18.83 26.38
N ARG A 679 45.17 -18.39 26.35
CA ARG A 679 46.20 -18.93 27.23
C ARG A 679 45.94 -18.53 28.69
N ASP A 680 46.12 -19.47 29.59
CA ASP A 680 45.88 -19.32 31.03
C ASP A 680 47.06 -18.72 31.80
N GLU A 681 48.28 -18.83 31.24
CA GLU A 681 49.50 -18.31 31.83
C GLU A 681 49.96 -17.00 31.19
N HIS A 682 50.32 -16.03 32.04
CA HIS A 682 50.96 -14.76 31.67
C HIS A 682 50.21 -13.91 30.61
N LEU A 683 48.93 -14.21 30.37
CA LEU A 683 48.09 -13.47 29.43
C LEU A 683 47.84 -12.04 29.97
N PRO A 684 48.07 -10.99 29.15
CA PRO A 684 47.79 -9.62 29.55
C PRO A 684 46.29 -9.41 29.77
N GLY A 685 45.92 -8.81 30.90
CA GLY A 685 44.51 -8.50 31.21
C GLY A 685 43.81 -7.64 30.15
N ILE A 686 44.56 -6.82 29.40
CA ILE A 686 44.01 -6.02 28.29
C ILE A 686 43.51 -6.92 27.14
N ILE A 687 44.22 -8.02 26.83
CA ILE A 687 43.82 -8.98 25.80
C ILE A 687 42.60 -9.76 26.27
N ALA A 688 42.58 -10.17 27.55
CA ALA A 688 41.40 -10.78 28.14
C ALA A 688 40.18 -9.84 28.06
N ASN A 689 40.34 -8.55 28.38
CA ASN A 689 39.26 -7.56 28.26
C ASN A 689 38.75 -7.39 26.83
N LEU A 690 39.65 -7.43 25.83
CA LEU A 690 39.27 -7.37 24.41
C LEU A 690 38.42 -8.57 23.99
N VAL A 691 38.78 -9.78 24.45
CA VAL A 691 38.01 -11.00 24.20
C VAL A 691 36.65 -10.94 24.89
N TRP A 692 36.60 -10.52 26.16
CA TRP A 692 35.35 -10.32 26.89
C TRP A 692 34.40 -9.33 26.20
N TYR A 693 34.96 -8.27 25.62
CA TYR A 693 34.20 -7.31 24.86
C TYR A 693 33.60 -7.93 23.59
N GLN A 694 34.40 -8.62 22.78
CA GLN A 694 33.89 -9.32 21.60
C GLN A 694 32.82 -10.36 21.96
N TRP A 695 33.04 -11.13 23.03
CA TRP A 695 32.10 -12.15 23.49
C TRP A 695 30.75 -11.54 23.89
N SER A 696 30.79 -10.42 24.61
CA SER A 696 29.57 -9.69 25.01
C SER A 696 28.79 -9.20 23.78
N LEU A 697 29.48 -8.69 22.75
CA LEU A 697 28.85 -8.35 21.47
C LEU A 697 28.31 -9.58 20.73
N GLY A 698 29.00 -10.71 20.81
CA GLY A 698 28.57 -11.97 20.22
C GLY A 698 27.25 -12.49 20.80
N VAL A 699 27.08 -12.42 22.12
CA VAL A 699 25.80 -12.78 22.77
C VAL A 699 24.66 -11.89 22.28
N LEU A 700 24.88 -10.57 22.19
CA LEU A 700 23.89 -9.64 21.64
C LEU A 700 23.57 -9.95 20.16
N TYR A 701 24.58 -10.31 19.39
CA TYR A 701 24.41 -10.69 17.99
C TYR A 701 23.59 -11.98 17.81
N LEU A 702 23.84 -12.99 18.65
CA LEU A 702 23.04 -14.22 18.65
C LEU A 702 21.58 -13.96 18.99
N ILE A 703 21.31 -13.14 20.01
CA ILE A 703 19.94 -12.73 20.35
C ILE A 703 19.29 -12.08 19.12
N LEU A 704 20.00 -11.18 18.44
CA LEU A 704 19.51 -10.51 17.23
C LEU A 704 19.27 -11.48 16.07
N ILE A 705 20.19 -12.41 15.81
CA ILE A 705 20.03 -13.47 14.80
C ILE A 705 18.82 -14.33 15.12
N PHE A 706 18.69 -14.85 16.34
CA PHE A 706 17.62 -15.78 16.69
C PHE A 706 16.28 -15.07 16.63
N TRP A 707 16.21 -13.85 17.15
CA TRP A 707 15.02 -13.02 17.02
C TRP A 707 14.64 -12.76 15.56
N THR A 708 15.62 -12.50 14.69
CA THR A 708 15.37 -12.29 13.25
C THR A 708 14.90 -13.58 12.57
N LEU A 709 15.60 -14.69 12.79
CA LEU A 709 15.24 -16.01 12.27
C LEU A 709 13.83 -16.44 12.70
N SER A 710 13.47 -16.15 13.94
CA SER A 710 12.15 -16.44 14.50
C SER A 710 11.00 -15.72 13.76
N ARG A 711 11.29 -14.58 13.09
CA ARG A 711 10.32 -13.77 12.35
C ARG A 711 10.35 -14.00 10.84
N THR A 712 11.48 -14.47 10.31
CA THR A 712 11.66 -14.69 8.87
C THR A 712 11.39 -16.13 8.45
N ILE A 713 11.61 -17.12 9.32
CA ILE A 713 11.39 -18.54 9.00
C ILE A 713 10.04 -18.99 9.59
N PRO A 714 9.06 -19.35 8.75
CA PRO A 714 7.79 -19.93 9.21
C PRO A 714 8.04 -21.17 10.08
N GLY A 715 7.33 -21.31 11.19
CA GLY A 715 7.41 -22.50 12.06
C GLY A 715 8.65 -22.59 12.98
N LEU A 716 9.70 -21.78 12.78
CA LEU A 716 10.87 -21.79 13.68
C LEU A 716 10.52 -21.32 15.10
N ASN A 717 9.53 -20.45 15.25
CA ASN A 717 8.98 -20.06 16.55
C ASN A 717 8.51 -21.27 17.37
N LEU A 718 7.87 -22.26 16.75
CA LEU A 718 7.41 -23.46 17.46
C LEU A 718 8.59 -24.25 18.03
N LEU A 719 9.72 -24.33 17.31
CA LEU A 719 10.94 -24.99 17.79
C LEU A 719 11.68 -24.20 18.87
N ILE A 720 11.64 -22.86 18.83
CA ILE A 720 12.32 -22.00 19.82
C ILE A 720 11.52 -21.89 21.12
N TYR A 721 10.18 -21.96 21.05
CA TYR A 721 9.28 -21.88 22.21
C TYR A 721 8.82 -23.23 22.78
N LEU A 722 9.18 -24.36 22.14
CA LEU A 722 9.08 -25.69 22.77
C LEU A 722 10.16 -25.84 23.84
N LYS A 723 9.87 -25.31 25.03
CA LYS A 723 10.55 -25.67 26.27
C LYS A 723 9.56 -25.78 27.42
#